data_AF-A0A1C2C843-F1
#
_entry.id   AF-A0A1C2C843-F1
#
_cell.length_a   1.000
_cell.length_b   1.000
_cell.length_c   1.000
_cell.angle_alpha   90.00
_cell.angle_beta   90.00
_cell.angle_gamma   90.00
#
_symmetry.space_group_name_H-M   'P 1'
#
loop_
_entity.id
_entity.type
_entity.pdbx_description
1 polymer ?
#
loop_
_entity_poly.entity_id
_entity_poly.type
_entity_poly.pdbx_seq_one_letter_code
_entity_poly.pdbx_strand_id
1 'polypeptide(L)'
;MTSKETEDGFLFLADDDSASVPKEPAAGVWPLLIVDDDQEIHTVTKLALNDLIVLGKRLEFHHAYSGQQAIDFLRKHADTALVLLDVVMETDDAGLQVVRRIRDELQMDELRIVLRTGQPGYAPEESVIKEYDINDYKTKTELTRSKLVTTIISSLRSYQQIKTINQNRRGLQKIIKAGANLLEQHSLHEFSEGVVTQISSLIGLHAEGVLCAQIEDDGTASDKIYVLGAAGHYAPFIKCQLDRLDNKRIVEQINLCLKNRQHLFSDQDTVLYLGNEKHNAAVYIETNRPIEDADKQLIEVFLSNISVGYENVALFQQLKHAAYIDPLTKTPNRNEFIQILQDTRRFEPEHMVAVLVDIDHFSDVNDGLGQDVGNELLIAITLRLIEHFGISSQLGRIGADVFALVGPEDELTPERLAAVFAQPFQASEHSLQMNATFGICRLREAAEQGMVIMKQVYIALNKAKKTLGVHHQYYEPAMEEEVTERLTMLRMLRADFALDKLELWYQPQLCLKSQAVVGMEALLRWPHQPGRYISPAIFIPLAEYSGLIVDIGQWVLEQACKQLQQLEAANCGSLRIAVNVSMPQFRSPHFVPSVIDTVKRYQVNPELLELEITESVVMDEPKIVIDALQQLKSFGIKVAIDDFGIGFSSLSYLQQLPLDRIKVDRAFVSTVANEGGGLIAETIISLGKRIGLSTIAEGVETKEQLQAVMAMGCEEVQGYLFAKPMPAADLMQYLLAYQDGQLRP
;
A
#
# COMPACT_ATOMS: atom_id res chain seq x y z
N MET A 1 -49.00 -45.32 40.89
CA MET A 1 -49.17 -44.58 42.16
C MET A 1 -48.67 -43.17 41.89
N THR A 2 -49.42 -42.08 41.92
CA THR A 2 -50.82 -41.74 42.24
C THR A 2 -50.88 -40.24 41.87
N SER A 3 -51.66 -39.78 40.90
CA SER A 3 -53.07 -39.39 40.99
C SER A 3 -53.34 -38.18 41.91
N LYS A 4 -54.02 -37.15 41.34
CA LYS A 4 -55.15 -36.33 41.85
C LYS A 4 -54.95 -34.80 41.79
N GLU A 5 -55.67 -34.13 40.87
CA GLU A 5 -56.98 -33.41 41.04
C GLU A 5 -56.77 -32.02 41.69
N THR A 6 -56.81 -30.88 40.98
CA THR A 6 -57.97 -30.09 40.53
C THR A 6 -59.24 -30.26 41.36
N GLU A 7 -59.58 -29.25 42.17
CA GLU A 7 -60.95 -28.71 42.22
C GLU A 7 -61.05 -27.34 42.93
N ASP A 8 -62.03 -26.59 42.43
CA ASP A 8 -62.49 -25.25 42.74
C ASP A 8 -62.89 -24.96 44.19
N GLY A 9 -62.81 -23.67 44.56
CA GLY A 9 -63.44 -23.12 45.75
C GLY A 9 -63.77 -21.64 45.57
N PHE A 10 -64.94 -21.37 44.98
CA PHE A 10 -65.61 -20.06 44.97
C PHE A 10 -65.73 -19.48 46.39
N LEU A 11 -65.32 -18.23 46.58
CA LEU A 11 -65.73 -17.42 47.73
C LEU A 11 -66.37 -16.11 47.24
N PHE A 12 -67.67 -15.99 47.46
CA PHE A 12 -68.46 -14.78 47.29
C PHE A 12 -67.91 -13.66 48.19
N LEU A 13 -67.74 -12.45 47.63
CA LEU A 13 -67.76 -11.20 48.39
C LEU A 13 -68.78 -10.26 47.77
N ALA A 14 -69.65 -9.77 48.65
CA ALA A 14 -70.85 -9.02 48.39
C ALA A 14 -70.58 -7.60 47.85
N ASP A 15 -71.57 -7.11 47.09
CA ASP A 15 -71.78 -5.69 46.79
C ASP A 15 -71.83 -4.86 48.07
N ASP A 16 -71.07 -3.75 48.10
CA ASP A 16 -71.49 -2.54 48.81
C ASP A 16 -70.83 -1.28 48.21
N ASP A 17 -71.57 -0.19 48.37
CA ASP A 17 -71.66 1.00 47.52
C ASP A 17 -70.46 1.98 47.46
N SER A 18 -70.44 2.71 46.34
CA SER A 18 -70.01 4.11 46.18
C SER A 18 -68.53 4.48 46.41
N ALA A 19 -67.75 4.50 45.32
CA ALA A 19 -66.55 5.32 45.22
C ALA A 19 -66.60 6.19 43.96
N SER A 20 -66.72 7.51 44.15
CA SER A 20 -66.62 8.52 43.09
C SER A 20 -65.20 8.56 42.54
N VAL A 21 -65.01 8.09 41.30
CA VAL A 21 -63.72 8.15 40.58
C VAL A 21 -63.44 9.60 40.12
N PRO A 22 -62.22 10.14 40.27
CA PRO A 22 -61.87 11.47 39.79
C PRO A 22 -61.90 11.53 38.24
N LYS A 23 -62.48 12.60 37.67
CA LYS A 23 -62.47 12.84 36.22
C LYS A 23 -61.07 13.29 35.76
N GLU A 24 -60.28 12.39 35.17
CA GLU A 24 -59.09 12.77 34.41
C GLU A 24 -59.47 13.55 33.13
N PRO A 25 -58.74 14.61 32.75
CA PRO A 25 -58.96 15.32 31.49
C PRO A 25 -58.55 14.43 30.29
N ALA A 26 -59.41 14.35 29.27
CA ALA A 26 -59.19 13.47 28.13
C ALA A 26 -58.16 14.05 27.14
N ALA A 27 -57.17 13.23 26.75
CA ALA A 27 -56.07 13.59 25.84
C ALA A 27 -56.37 13.19 24.37
N GLY A 28 -57.55 13.57 23.87
CA GLY A 28 -57.98 13.35 22.49
C GLY A 28 -59.27 12.54 22.34
N VAL A 29 -59.58 12.16 21.09
CA VAL A 29 -60.84 11.48 20.70
C VAL A 29 -60.60 10.20 19.89
N TRP A 30 -61.53 9.26 19.98
CA TRP A 30 -61.63 8.05 19.15
C TRP A 30 -62.80 8.21 18.17
N PRO A 31 -62.54 8.40 16.87
CA PRO A 31 -63.61 8.48 15.88
C PRO A 31 -64.27 7.11 15.70
N LEU A 32 -65.58 7.06 15.94
CA LEU A 32 -66.41 5.87 15.88
C LEU A 32 -67.59 6.12 14.94
N LEU A 33 -67.71 5.28 13.91
CA LEU A 33 -68.81 5.37 12.94
C LEU A 33 -69.92 4.38 13.30
N ILE A 34 -71.16 4.88 13.42
CA ILE A 34 -72.37 4.07 13.57
C ILE A 34 -73.07 4.01 12.22
N VAL A 35 -73.33 2.80 11.74
CA VAL A 35 -73.98 2.52 10.46
C VAL A 35 -75.20 1.63 10.70
N ASP A 36 -76.39 2.21 10.60
CA ASP A 36 -77.69 1.56 10.77
C ASP A 36 -78.74 2.39 10.02
N ASP A 37 -79.75 1.78 9.41
CA ASP A 37 -80.83 2.51 8.72
C ASP A 37 -81.87 3.08 9.71
N ASP A 38 -81.89 2.58 10.95
CA ASP A 38 -82.76 3.03 12.03
C ASP A 38 -82.15 4.18 12.85
N GLN A 39 -82.80 5.35 12.77
CA GLN A 39 -82.40 6.56 13.49
C GLN A 39 -82.50 6.42 15.03
N GLU A 40 -83.36 5.54 15.55
CA GLU A 40 -83.48 5.27 16.98
C GLU A 40 -82.21 4.58 17.51
N ILE A 41 -81.64 3.63 16.75
CA ILE A 41 -80.43 2.90 17.13
C ILE A 41 -79.22 3.83 17.29
N HIS A 42 -79.11 4.84 16.44
CA HIS A 42 -78.06 5.87 16.52
C HIS A 42 -78.13 6.64 17.83
N THR A 43 -79.34 7.04 18.22
CA THR A 43 -79.59 7.82 19.44
C THR A 43 -79.36 6.98 20.69
N VAL A 44 -79.87 5.75 20.71
CA VAL A 44 -79.70 4.80 21.82
C VAL A 44 -78.23 4.43 22.02
N THR A 45 -77.51 4.13 20.93
CA THR A 45 -76.08 3.76 20.99
C THR A 45 -75.24 4.93 21.49
N LYS A 46 -75.52 6.16 21.04
CA LYS A 46 -74.86 7.37 21.51
C LYS A 46 -75.12 7.62 23.00
N LEU A 47 -76.37 7.49 23.45
CA LEU A 47 -76.73 7.66 24.87
C LEU A 47 -76.09 6.59 25.76
N ALA A 48 -76.06 5.34 25.32
CA ALA A 48 -75.49 4.23 26.08
C ALA A 48 -73.98 4.40 26.33
N LEU A 49 -73.28 5.05 25.40
CA LEU A 49 -71.83 5.25 25.38
C LEU A 49 -71.39 6.67 25.71
N ASN A 50 -72.35 7.56 25.97
CA ASN A 50 -72.08 8.93 26.40
C ASN A 50 -71.29 8.86 27.70
N ASP A 51 -70.15 9.54 27.76
CA ASP A 51 -69.16 9.52 28.88
C ASP A 51 -68.21 8.32 28.96
N LEU A 52 -68.18 7.40 27.98
CA LEU A 52 -67.15 6.36 27.96
C LEU A 52 -65.77 6.94 27.60
N ILE A 53 -64.79 6.74 28.50
CA ILE A 53 -63.38 7.08 28.27
C ILE A 53 -62.59 5.78 28.12
N VAL A 54 -61.86 5.65 27.01
CA VAL A 54 -61.04 4.46 26.72
C VAL A 54 -59.61 4.92 26.47
N LEU A 55 -58.68 4.44 27.31
CA LEU A 55 -57.24 4.77 27.22
C LEU A 55 -56.99 6.28 27.20
N GLY A 56 -57.70 7.02 28.07
CA GLY A 56 -57.55 8.47 28.24
C GLY A 56 -58.21 9.33 27.14
N LYS A 57 -58.92 8.75 26.16
CA LYS A 57 -59.61 9.47 25.08
C LYS A 57 -61.12 9.26 25.12
N ARG A 58 -61.88 10.27 24.68
CA ARG A 58 -63.36 10.21 24.55
C ARG A 58 -63.77 9.65 23.20
N LEU A 59 -64.97 9.09 23.10
CA LEU A 59 -65.53 8.67 21.82
C LEU A 59 -66.11 9.88 21.05
N GLU A 60 -65.78 9.99 19.77
CA GLU A 60 -66.42 10.90 18.83
C GLU A 60 -67.31 10.08 17.89
N PHE A 61 -68.61 10.42 17.82
CA PHE A 61 -69.59 9.62 17.09
C PHE A 61 -69.91 10.24 15.73
N HIS A 62 -69.75 9.45 14.68
CA HIS A 62 -70.20 9.75 13.32
C HIS A 62 -71.31 8.78 12.94
N HIS A 63 -72.15 9.19 11.97
CA HIS A 63 -73.36 8.47 11.61
C HIS A 63 -73.45 8.31 10.09
N ALA A 64 -73.80 7.12 9.63
CA ALA A 64 -74.19 6.84 8.25
C ALA A 64 -75.46 5.99 8.25
N TYR A 65 -76.40 6.27 7.35
CA TYR A 65 -77.73 5.62 7.33
C TYR A 65 -77.86 4.56 6.23
N SER A 66 -76.75 4.19 5.63
CA SER A 66 -76.70 3.41 4.40
C SER A 66 -75.28 2.89 4.20
N GLY A 67 -75.15 1.71 3.60
CA GLY A 67 -73.84 1.14 3.29
C GLY A 67 -72.99 2.04 2.38
N GLN A 68 -73.62 2.72 1.42
CA GLN A 68 -72.92 3.63 0.52
C GLN A 68 -72.43 4.89 1.26
N GLN A 69 -73.25 5.43 2.17
CA GLN A 69 -72.85 6.57 3.01
C GLN A 69 -71.67 6.23 3.92
N ALA A 70 -71.64 5.01 4.45
CA ALA A 70 -70.54 4.54 5.29
C ALA A 70 -69.21 4.51 4.52
N ILE A 71 -69.21 3.96 3.30
CA ILE A 71 -68.01 3.92 2.45
C ILE A 71 -67.53 5.33 2.07
N ASP A 72 -68.45 6.22 1.71
CA ASP A 72 -68.09 7.60 1.35
C ASP A 72 -67.54 8.40 2.55
N PHE A 73 -67.99 8.09 3.76
CA PHE A 73 -67.44 8.65 4.99
C PHE A 73 -66.02 8.12 5.25
N LEU A 74 -65.82 6.80 5.20
CA LEU A 74 -64.54 6.15 5.48
C LEU A 74 -63.45 6.54 4.47
N ARG A 75 -63.81 6.81 3.21
CA ARG A 75 -62.89 7.37 2.21
C ARG A 75 -62.31 8.73 2.61
N LYS A 76 -63.07 9.53 3.37
CA LYS A 76 -62.66 10.87 3.81
C LYS A 76 -61.99 10.85 5.19
N HIS A 77 -62.24 9.83 6.01
CA HIS A 77 -61.79 9.72 7.40
C HIS A 77 -61.09 8.38 7.65
N ALA A 78 -59.90 8.24 7.06
CA ALA A 78 -59.09 7.02 7.15
C ALA A 78 -58.56 6.71 8.57
N ASP A 79 -58.68 7.67 9.50
CA ASP A 79 -58.29 7.58 10.90
C ASP A 79 -59.41 7.05 11.82
N THR A 80 -60.57 6.68 11.25
CA THR A 80 -61.66 6.04 11.99
C THR A 80 -61.14 4.80 12.72
N ALA A 81 -61.46 4.68 14.02
CA ALA A 81 -60.94 3.62 14.87
C ALA A 81 -61.86 2.39 14.92
N LEU A 82 -63.17 2.62 14.93
CA LEU A 82 -64.19 1.59 15.09
C LEU A 82 -65.44 1.89 14.27
N VAL A 83 -66.00 0.87 13.62
CA VAL A 83 -67.34 0.90 13.00
C VAL A 83 -68.27 -0.03 13.76
N LEU A 84 -69.43 0.47 14.18
CA LEU A 84 -70.58 -0.33 14.59
C LEU A 84 -71.51 -0.43 13.39
N LEU A 85 -71.66 -1.61 12.80
CA LEU A 85 -72.31 -1.79 11.50
C LEU A 85 -73.45 -2.80 11.61
N ASP A 86 -74.64 -2.41 11.17
CA ASP A 86 -75.76 -3.34 11.04
C ASP A 86 -75.61 -4.21 9.78
N VAL A 87 -75.97 -5.49 9.91
CA VAL A 87 -75.82 -6.48 8.84
C VAL A 87 -76.92 -6.32 7.78
N VAL A 88 -78.16 -6.09 8.23
CA VAL A 88 -79.36 -5.99 7.40
C VAL A 88 -79.78 -4.53 7.35
N MET A 89 -79.66 -3.90 6.17
CA MET A 89 -80.07 -2.50 5.96
C MET A 89 -80.86 -2.42 4.63
N GLU A 90 -80.27 -1.83 3.58
CA GLU A 90 -80.93 -1.73 2.26
C GLU A 90 -81.18 -3.10 1.61
N THR A 91 -80.33 -4.08 1.93
CA THR A 91 -80.45 -5.49 1.57
C THR A 91 -80.08 -6.36 2.77
N ASP A 92 -80.48 -7.64 2.74
CA ASP A 92 -80.19 -8.63 3.79
C ASP A 92 -78.69 -8.86 4.06
N ASP A 93 -77.82 -8.44 3.15
CA ASP A 93 -76.37 -8.61 3.22
C ASP A 93 -75.59 -7.28 3.10
N ALA A 94 -76.28 -6.14 3.15
CA ALA A 94 -75.69 -4.81 2.90
C ALA A 94 -74.49 -4.53 3.83
N GLY A 95 -74.58 -4.87 5.11
CA GLY A 95 -73.48 -4.71 6.06
C GLY A 95 -72.28 -5.57 5.72
N LEU A 96 -72.48 -6.82 5.30
CA LEU A 96 -71.39 -7.71 4.89
C LEU A 96 -70.68 -7.21 3.63
N GLN A 97 -71.44 -6.63 2.69
CA GLN A 97 -70.85 -5.98 1.51
C GLN A 97 -70.01 -4.77 1.90
N VAL A 98 -70.45 -3.96 2.88
CA VAL A 98 -69.65 -2.84 3.41
C VAL A 98 -68.35 -3.35 4.02
N VAL A 99 -68.37 -4.43 4.81
CA VAL A 99 -67.14 -5.01 5.37
C VAL A 99 -66.16 -5.44 4.27
N ARG A 100 -66.64 -6.16 3.25
CA ARG A 100 -65.81 -6.54 2.08
C ARG A 100 -65.18 -5.31 1.44
N ARG A 101 -65.96 -4.26 1.20
CA ARG A 101 -65.44 -3.03 0.60
C ARG A 101 -64.42 -2.32 1.49
N ILE A 102 -64.57 -2.35 2.81
CA ILE A 102 -63.58 -1.77 3.75
C ILE A 102 -62.23 -2.50 3.65
N ARG A 103 -62.23 -3.84 3.57
CA ARG A 103 -61.01 -4.66 3.51
C ARG A 103 -60.42 -4.71 2.10
N ASP A 104 -61.23 -5.00 1.10
CA ASP A 104 -60.77 -5.26 -0.27
C ASP A 104 -60.57 -3.96 -1.07
N GLU A 105 -61.49 -2.99 -0.96
CA GLU A 105 -61.42 -1.74 -1.74
C GLU A 105 -60.64 -0.64 -1.01
N LEU A 106 -60.95 -0.39 0.27
CA LEU A 106 -60.33 0.70 1.05
C LEU A 106 -59.03 0.29 1.76
N GLN A 107 -58.74 -1.01 1.87
CA GLN A 107 -57.56 -1.57 2.54
C GLN A 107 -57.36 -1.03 3.96
N MET A 108 -58.46 -0.80 4.69
CA MET A 108 -58.42 -0.29 6.06
C MET A 108 -58.29 -1.44 7.06
N ASP A 109 -57.18 -2.19 7.02
CA ASP A 109 -56.95 -3.37 7.85
C ASP A 109 -56.89 -3.06 9.35
N GLU A 110 -56.55 -1.82 9.69
CA GLU A 110 -56.47 -1.35 11.08
C GLU A 110 -57.86 -1.10 11.68
N LEU A 111 -58.85 -0.72 10.88
CA LEU A 111 -60.19 -0.35 11.32
C LEU A 111 -60.90 -1.54 11.95
N ARG A 112 -61.39 -1.35 13.17
CA ARG A 112 -62.14 -2.39 13.88
C ARG A 112 -63.60 -2.34 13.47
N ILE A 113 -64.23 -3.50 13.30
CA ILE A 113 -65.63 -3.60 12.86
C ILE A 113 -66.38 -4.50 13.82
N VAL A 114 -67.49 -4.00 14.37
CA VAL A 114 -68.41 -4.76 15.20
C VAL A 114 -69.73 -4.84 14.48
N LEU A 115 -70.12 -6.06 14.09
CA LEU A 115 -71.36 -6.32 13.40
C LEU A 115 -72.52 -6.51 14.38
N ARG A 116 -73.67 -5.94 14.03
CA ARG A 116 -74.94 -6.07 14.74
C ARG A 116 -75.98 -6.67 13.81
N THR A 117 -76.87 -7.52 14.32
CA THR A 117 -78.00 -8.06 13.52
C THR A 117 -79.25 -8.28 14.36
N GLY A 118 -80.43 -8.06 13.77
CA GLY A 118 -81.72 -8.37 14.40
C GLY A 118 -82.14 -9.85 14.29
N GLN A 119 -81.54 -10.63 13.40
CA GLN A 119 -81.96 -12.02 13.11
C GLN A 119 -80.76 -12.99 13.10
N PRO A 120 -80.64 -13.91 14.08
CA PRO A 120 -79.60 -14.94 14.06
C PRO A 120 -79.92 -16.00 13.00
N GLY A 121 -79.03 -16.23 12.03
CA GLY A 121 -79.12 -17.39 11.13
C GLY A 121 -78.63 -17.24 9.69
N TYR A 122 -78.28 -16.04 9.20
CA TYR A 122 -77.90 -15.84 7.79
C TYR A 122 -76.47 -16.32 7.44
N ALA A 123 -75.56 -16.40 8.42
CA ALA A 123 -74.25 -17.05 8.33
C ALA A 123 -73.71 -17.38 9.74
N PRO A 124 -72.91 -18.45 9.93
CA PRO A 124 -72.32 -18.77 11.23
C PRO A 124 -71.38 -17.63 11.69
N GLU A 125 -71.55 -17.15 12.93
CA GLU A 125 -70.71 -16.09 13.54
C GLU A 125 -69.21 -16.37 13.36
N GLU A 126 -68.79 -17.63 13.56
CA GLU A 126 -67.40 -18.04 13.43
C GLU A 126 -66.86 -17.94 11.99
N SER A 127 -67.70 -18.24 10.99
CA SER A 127 -67.33 -18.15 9.57
C SER A 127 -67.19 -16.71 9.12
N VAL A 128 -68.10 -15.83 9.53
CA VAL A 128 -68.06 -14.39 9.18
C VAL A 128 -66.89 -13.69 9.87
N ILE A 129 -66.62 -14.01 11.13
CA ILE A 129 -65.46 -13.47 11.87
C ILE A 129 -64.14 -13.87 11.20
N LYS A 130 -64.01 -15.13 10.77
CA LYS A 130 -62.81 -15.64 10.11
C LYS A 130 -62.65 -15.16 8.66
N GLU A 131 -63.74 -15.07 7.89
CA GLU A 131 -63.69 -14.69 6.47
C GLU A 131 -63.45 -13.18 6.26
N TYR A 132 -63.91 -12.32 7.19
CA TYR A 132 -63.90 -10.87 7.00
C TYR A 132 -63.06 -10.09 8.02
N ASP A 133 -62.32 -10.76 8.89
CA ASP A 133 -61.47 -10.15 9.94
C ASP A 133 -62.17 -9.03 10.71
N ILE A 134 -63.33 -9.37 11.30
CA ILE A 134 -64.14 -8.49 12.14
C ILE A 134 -63.93 -8.80 13.63
N ASN A 135 -64.17 -7.81 14.48
CA ASN A 135 -63.81 -7.88 15.90
C ASN A 135 -64.87 -8.56 16.77
N ASP A 136 -66.15 -8.41 16.41
CA ASP A 136 -67.25 -9.04 17.12
C ASP A 136 -68.49 -9.09 16.21
N TYR A 137 -69.35 -10.07 16.42
CA TYR A 137 -70.64 -10.23 15.76
C TYR A 137 -71.67 -10.54 16.84
N LYS A 138 -72.69 -9.68 16.99
CA LYS A 138 -73.65 -9.82 18.08
C LYS A 138 -75.08 -9.55 17.60
N THR A 139 -76.05 -10.26 18.17
CA THR A 139 -77.46 -9.95 17.92
C THR A 139 -77.88 -8.68 18.67
N LYS A 140 -78.82 -7.89 18.13
CA LYS A 140 -79.34 -6.66 18.77
C LYS A 140 -79.97 -6.96 20.14
N THR A 141 -80.46 -8.18 20.37
CA THR A 141 -81.02 -8.65 21.65
C THR A 141 -79.96 -9.05 22.68
N GLU A 142 -78.75 -9.42 22.27
CA GLU A 142 -77.65 -9.79 23.17
C GLU A 142 -76.80 -8.61 23.65
N LEU A 143 -76.93 -7.45 22.98
CA LEU A 143 -76.15 -6.24 23.23
C LEU A 143 -76.72 -5.40 24.39
N THR A 144 -76.54 -5.89 25.61
CA THR A 144 -76.75 -5.04 26.81
C THR A 144 -75.69 -3.94 26.88
N ARG A 145 -75.97 -2.83 27.58
CA ARG A 145 -75.01 -1.72 27.75
C ARG A 145 -73.63 -2.21 28.23
N SER A 146 -73.60 -3.12 29.21
CA SER A 146 -72.34 -3.66 29.74
C SER A 146 -71.56 -4.45 28.69
N LYS A 147 -72.23 -5.26 27.86
CA LYS A 147 -71.57 -6.04 26.80
C LYS A 147 -71.04 -5.13 25.70
N LEU A 148 -71.82 -4.13 25.30
CA LEU A 148 -71.41 -3.16 24.29
C LEU A 148 -70.16 -2.36 24.73
N VAL A 149 -70.12 -1.90 25.98
CA VAL A 149 -68.94 -1.20 26.52
C VAL A 149 -67.70 -2.09 26.48
N THR A 150 -67.81 -3.36 26.91
CA THR A 150 -66.69 -4.30 26.89
C THR A 150 -66.18 -4.58 25.47
N THR A 151 -67.09 -4.80 24.50
CA THR A 151 -66.72 -5.01 23.09
C THR A 151 -65.99 -3.78 22.52
N ILE A 152 -66.45 -2.56 22.82
CA ILE A 152 -65.80 -1.33 22.35
C ILE A 152 -64.42 -1.13 22.99
N ILE A 153 -64.29 -1.33 24.31
CA ILE A 153 -62.99 -1.22 24.99
C ILE A 153 -61.99 -2.22 24.39
N SER A 154 -62.40 -3.46 24.17
CA SER A 154 -61.57 -4.50 23.57
C SER A 154 -61.16 -4.13 22.13
N SER A 155 -62.12 -3.67 21.33
CA SER A 155 -61.88 -3.27 19.94
C SER A 155 -60.91 -2.09 19.85
N LEU A 156 -61.13 -1.02 20.62
CA LEU A 156 -60.24 0.15 20.60
C LEU A 156 -58.83 -0.16 21.12
N ARG A 157 -58.70 -1.04 22.11
CA ARG A 157 -57.38 -1.55 22.54
C ARG A 157 -56.70 -2.33 21.41
N SER A 158 -57.44 -3.19 20.71
CA SER A 158 -56.95 -3.92 19.54
C SER A 158 -56.56 -2.98 18.40
N TYR A 159 -57.35 -1.93 18.12
CA TYR A 159 -57.01 -0.89 17.14
C TYR A 159 -55.66 -0.25 17.46
N GLN A 160 -55.47 0.21 18.69
CA GLN A 160 -54.23 0.85 19.10
C GLN A 160 -53.03 -0.10 19.00
N GLN A 161 -53.18 -1.36 19.43
CA GLN A 161 -52.13 -2.37 19.31
C GLN A 161 -51.75 -2.64 17.85
N ILE A 162 -52.73 -2.84 16.97
CA ILE A 162 -52.49 -3.14 15.55
C ILE A 162 -51.87 -1.93 14.85
N LYS A 163 -52.33 -0.71 15.16
CA LYS A 163 -51.73 0.52 14.65
C LYS A 163 -50.27 0.65 15.05
N THR A 164 -49.94 0.41 16.33
CA THR A 164 -48.55 0.41 16.81
C THR A 164 -47.71 -0.68 16.13
N ILE A 165 -48.23 -1.90 15.97
CA ILE A 165 -47.53 -2.99 15.28
C ILE A 165 -47.26 -2.63 13.81
N ASN A 166 -48.24 -2.08 13.10
CA ASN A 166 -48.08 -1.69 11.69
C ASN A 166 -47.13 -0.51 11.53
N GLN A 167 -47.18 0.48 12.43
CA GLN A 167 -46.22 1.58 12.47
C GLN A 167 -44.79 1.06 12.68
N ASN A 168 -44.59 0.17 13.67
CA ASN A 168 -43.30 -0.47 13.91
C ASN A 168 -42.83 -1.30 12.70
N ARG A 169 -43.74 -2.05 12.06
CA ARG A 169 -43.43 -2.83 10.85
C ARG A 169 -43.00 -1.92 9.69
N ARG A 170 -43.70 -0.81 9.46
CA ARG A 170 -43.32 0.18 8.44
C ARG A 170 -41.97 0.84 8.77
N GLY A 171 -41.75 1.17 10.04
CA GLY A 171 -40.46 1.69 10.54
C GLY A 171 -39.31 0.71 10.28
N LEU A 172 -39.48 -0.55 10.65
CA LEU A 172 -38.50 -1.62 10.39
C LEU A 172 -38.25 -1.85 8.89
N GLN A 173 -39.28 -1.79 8.05
CA GLN A 173 -39.11 -1.88 6.59
C GLN A 173 -38.29 -0.71 6.03
N LYS A 174 -38.50 0.51 6.51
CA LYS A 174 -37.66 1.67 6.17
C LYS A 174 -36.20 1.42 6.59
N ILE A 175 -35.98 0.92 7.81
CA ILE A 175 -34.64 0.59 8.34
C ILE A 175 -33.92 -0.44 7.46
N ILE A 176 -34.60 -1.53 7.07
CA ILE A 176 -34.00 -2.57 6.22
C ILE A 176 -33.58 -1.99 4.86
N LYS A 177 -34.47 -1.22 4.21
CA LYS A 177 -34.19 -0.60 2.91
C LYS A 177 -33.05 0.44 3.00
N ALA A 178 -33.08 1.27 4.03
CA ALA A 178 -32.08 2.30 4.28
C ALA A 178 -30.71 1.70 4.60
N GLY A 179 -30.67 0.66 5.45
CA GLY A 179 -29.44 -0.04 5.79
C GLY A 179 -28.78 -0.70 4.59
N ALA A 180 -29.54 -1.37 3.72
CA ALA A 180 -29.01 -1.98 2.49
C ALA A 180 -28.34 -0.93 1.58
N ASN A 181 -29.01 0.19 1.31
CA ASN A 181 -28.47 1.26 0.46
C ASN A 181 -27.20 1.92 1.05
N LEU A 182 -27.13 2.05 2.37
CA LEU A 182 -25.98 2.65 3.06
C LEU A 182 -24.77 1.72 3.06
N LEU A 183 -24.99 0.41 3.19
CA LEU A 183 -23.92 -0.59 3.19
C LEU A 183 -23.24 -0.75 1.81
N GLU A 184 -23.89 -0.31 0.73
CA GLU A 184 -23.31 -0.28 -0.61
C GLU A 184 -22.36 0.92 -0.84
N GLN A 185 -22.34 1.90 0.06
CA GLN A 185 -21.49 3.09 -0.09
C GLN A 185 -20.03 2.76 0.28
N HIS A 186 -19.09 3.23 -0.55
CA HIS A 186 -17.64 3.05 -0.33
C HIS A 186 -16.93 4.34 0.10
N SER A 187 -17.69 5.42 0.29
CA SER A 187 -17.21 6.75 0.67
C SER A 187 -17.77 7.11 2.04
N LEU A 188 -16.90 7.53 2.98
CA LEU A 188 -17.33 8.07 4.27
C LEU A 188 -18.29 9.25 4.10
N HIS A 189 -18.13 10.04 3.04
CA HIS A 189 -18.97 11.20 2.78
C HIS A 189 -20.41 10.81 2.39
N GLU A 190 -20.56 9.96 1.36
CA GLU A 190 -21.86 9.50 0.85
C GLU A 190 -22.60 8.70 1.92
N PHE A 191 -21.87 7.86 2.67
CA PHE A 191 -22.39 7.15 3.82
C PHE A 191 -22.92 8.12 4.87
N SER A 192 -22.13 9.13 5.25
CA SER A 192 -22.48 10.06 6.33
C SER A 192 -23.69 10.93 6.02
N GLU A 193 -23.79 11.47 4.79
CA GLU A 193 -24.96 12.22 4.34
C GLU A 193 -26.21 11.32 4.28
N GLY A 194 -26.04 10.09 3.79
CA GLY A 194 -27.11 9.11 3.76
C GLY A 194 -27.64 8.79 5.16
N VAL A 195 -26.77 8.65 6.18
CA VAL A 195 -27.19 8.41 7.57
C VAL A 195 -28.08 9.55 8.09
N VAL A 196 -27.66 10.82 7.93
CA VAL A 196 -28.45 11.99 8.36
C VAL A 196 -29.82 11.99 7.68
N THR A 197 -29.84 11.72 6.37
CA THR A 197 -31.07 11.71 5.56
C THR A 197 -32.04 10.60 5.98
N GLN A 198 -31.52 9.40 6.25
CA GLN A 198 -32.36 8.25 6.60
C GLN A 198 -32.93 8.36 8.02
N ILE A 199 -32.16 8.87 8.99
CA ILE A 199 -32.68 9.09 10.34
C ILE A 199 -33.79 10.16 10.30
N SER A 200 -33.58 11.26 9.57
CA SER A 200 -34.59 12.31 9.41
C SER A 200 -35.88 11.76 8.78
N SER A 201 -35.76 10.92 7.75
CA SER A 201 -36.90 10.23 7.10
C SER A 201 -37.61 9.20 8.01
N LEU A 202 -36.88 8.58 8.93
CA LEU A 202 -37.41 7.60 9.87
C LEU A 202 -38.38 8.27 10.86
N ILE A 203 -38.01 9.45 11.37
CA ILE A 203 -38.80 10.26 12.32
C ILE A 203 -39.74 11.27 11.65
N GLY A 204 -39.84 11.24 10.32
CA GLY A 204 -40.77 12.06 9.53
C GLY A 204 -40.40 13.55 9.44
N LEU A 205 -39.10 13.86 9.48
CA LEU A 205 -38.56 15.21 9.36
C LEU A 205 -37.83 15.41 8.02
N HIS A 206 -37.61 16.68 7.67
CA HIS A 206 -36.70 17.03 6.58
C HIS A 206 -35.25 16.79 7.00
N ALA A 207 -34.39 16.44 6.04
CA ALA A 207 -32.99 16.13 6.30
C ALA A 207 -32.18 17.40 6.61
N GLU A 208 -32.11 17.74 7.89
CA GLU A 208 -31.31 18.85 8.42
C GLU A 208 -30.44 18.35 9.56
N GLY A 209 -29.13 18.24 9.30
CA GLY A 209 -28.22 17.71 10.29
C GLY A 209 -26.79 17.52 9.78
N VAL A 210 -25.92 17.08 10.68
CA VAL A 210 -24.50 16.81 10.42
C VAL A 210 -24.07 15.50 11.06
N LEU A 211 -23.19 14.76 10.40
CA LEU A 211 -22.43 13.67 11.00
C LEU A 211 -20.99 14.12 11.14
N CYS A 212 -20.50 14.07 12.39
CA CYS A 212 -19.18 14.50 12.76
C CYS A 212 -18.40 13.35 13.39
N ALA A 213 -17.09 13.30 13.18
CA ALA A 213 -16.21 12.33 13.82
C ALA A 213 -14.86 12.95 14.15
N GLN A 214 -14.17 12.35 15.12
CA GLN A 214 -12.74 12.58 15.27
C GLN A 214 -12.01 11.81 14.18
N ILE A 215 -11.14 12.52 13.46
CA ILE A 215 -10.22 11.90 12.50
C ILE A 215 -8.90 11.76 13.25
N GLU A 216 -8.45 10.52 13.45
CA GLU A 216 -7.10 10.26 13.94
C GLU A 216 -6.10 10.69 12.86
N ASP A 217 -5.49 11.86 13.02
CA ASP A 217 -4.27 12.21 12.30
C ASP A 217 -3.08 11.59 13.04
N ASP A 218 -2.38 10.68 12.35
CA ASP A 218 -0.97 10.34 12.63
C ASP A 218 -0.61 9.78 14.01
N GLY A 219 -1.45 8.93 14.61
CA GLY A 219 -1.09 8.25 15.87
C GLY A 219 -0.87 9.21 17.06
N THR A 220 -1.09 10.50 16.85
CA THR A 220 -1.26 11.51 17.88
C THR A 220 -2.76 11.77 17.99
N ALA A 221 -3.34 11.55 19.17
CA ALA A 221 -4.76 11.83 19.40
C ALA A 221 -5.05 13.32 19.14
N SER A 222 -5.52 13.65 17.94
CA SER A 222 -6.04 14.97 17.61
C SER A 222 -7.45 15.05 18.18
N ASP A 223 -7.67 15.94 19.16
CA ASP A 223 -9.00 16.19 19.74
C ASP A 223 -9.96 16.89 18.75
N LYS A 224 -9.53 17.15 17.50
CA LYS A 224 -10.30 17.91 16.51
C LYS A 224 -11.38 17.05 15.85
N ILE A 225 -12.59 17.60 15.82
CA ILE A 225 -13.77 16.98 15.20
C ILE A 225 -14.06 17.64 13.85
N TYR A 226 -14.33 16.82 12.83
CA TYR A 226 -14.66 17.28 11.49
C TYR A 226 -16.05 16.78 11.05
N VAL A 227 -16.70 17.58 10.20
CA VAL A 227 -17.96 17.21 9.56
C VAL A 227 -17.68 16.27 8.39
N LEU A 228 -18.12 15.01 8.48
CA LEU A 228 -17.92 14.00 7.44
C LEU A 228 -19.02 14.04 6.37
N GLY A 229 -20.25 14.36 6.79
CA GLY A 229 -21.42 14.52 5.91
C GLY A 229 -22.44 15.43 6.55
N ALA A 230 -23.25 16.07 5.73
CA ALA A 230 -24.26 17.03 6.19
C ALA A 230 -25.43 17.08 5.20
N ALA A 231 -26.62 17.39 5.70
CA ALA A 231 -27.82 17.57 4.89
C ALA A 231 -28.47 18.93 5.18
N GLY A 232 -29.22 19.44 4.21
CA GLY A 232 -29.91 20.73 4.32
C GLY A 232 -28.95 21.92 4.34
N HIS A 233 -29.19 22.89 5.22
CA HIS A 233 -28.37 24.10 5.32
C HIS A 233 -26.95 23.86 5.83
N TYR A 234 -26.66 22.68 6.37
CA TYR A 234 -25.32 22.32 6.84
C TYR A 234 -24.41 21.76 5.74
N ALA A 235 -24.92 21.49 4.52
CA ALA A 235 -24.13 20.95 3.40
C ALA A 235 -22.82 21.71 3.11
N PRO A 236 -22.75 23.06 3.17
CA PRO A 236 -21.50 23.79 2.93
C PRO A 236 -20.36 23.50 3.94
N PHE A 237 -20.66 22.90 5.08
CA PHE A 237 -19.68 22.64 6.15
C PHE A 237 -19.02 21.27 6.06
N ILE A 238 -19.30 20.46 5.03
CA ILE A 238 -18.62 19.18 4.80
C ILE A 238 -17.10 19.39 4.74
N LYS A 239 -16.34 18.51 5.40
CA LYS A 239 -14.87 18.57 5.59
C LYS A 239 -14.35 19.78 6.38
N CYS A 240 -15.23 20.60 6.94
CA CYS A 240 -14.82 21.66 7.86
C CYS A 240 -14.67 21.12 9.29
N GLN A 241 -13.82 21.78 10.07
CA GLN A 241 -13.78 21.58 11.52
C GLN A 241 -15.11 22.01 12.14
N LEU A 242 -15.55 21.27 13.16
CA LEU A 242 -16.85 21.45 13.83
C LEU A 242 -17.08 22.91 14.30
N ASP A 243 -16.04 23.59 14.75
CA ASP A 243 -16.10 24.98 15.24
C ASP A 243 -16.54 26.00 14.17
N ARG A 244 -16.46 25.66 12.88
CA ARG A 244 -16.95 26.53 11.79
C ARG A 244 -18.47 26.60 11.66
N LEU A 245 -19.22 25.73 12.34
CA LEU A 245 -20.69 25.76 12.31
C LEU A 245 -21.29 27.01 12.99
N ASP A 246 -20.49 27.82 13.69
CA ASP A 246 -20.87 29.09 14.33
C ASP A 246 -22.10 29.01 15.27
N ASN A 247 -22.43 27.81 15.75
CA ASN A 247 -23.50 27.57 16.71
C ASN A 247 -22.97 26.82 17.94
N LYS A 248 -22.71 27.57 19.02
CA LYS A 248 -22.11 27.04 20.26
C LYS A 248 -22.90 25.87 20.85
N ARG A 249 -24.23 25.90 20.76
CA ARG A 249 -25.08 24.83 21.28
C ARG A 249 -24.84 23.51 20.57
N ILE A 250 -24.80 23.52 19.23
CA ILE A 250 -24.59 22.30 18.41
C ILE A 250 -23.21 21.71 18.71
N VAL A 251 -22.19 22.58 18.75
CA VAL A 251 -20.81 22.19 19.06
C VAL A 251 -20.72 21.57 20.47
N GLU A 252 -21.33 22.18 21.48
CA GLU A 252 -21.35 21.66 22.86
C GLU A 252 -22.07 20.31 22.96
N GLN A 253 -23.23 20.15 22.32
CA GLN A 253 -24.00 18.91 22.34
C GLN A 253 -23.27 17.75 21.64
N ILE A 254 -22.62 18.01 20.49
CA ILE A 254 -21.80 17.02 19.78
C ILE A 254 -20.60 16.58 20.63
N ASN A 255 -19.90 17.54 21.24
CA ASN A 255 -18.78 17.24 22.14
C ASN A 255 -19.23 16.42 23.36
N LEU A 256 -20.37 16.77 23.98
CA LEU A 256 -20.92 16.05 25.11
C LEU A 256 -21.32 14.62 24.74
N CYS A 257 -21.94 14.44 23.57
CA CYS A 257 -22.32 13.14 23.02
C CYS A 257 -21.11 12.23 22.81
N LEU A 258 -20.05 12.74 22.17
CA LEU A 258 -18.82 11.98 21.92
C LEU A 258 -18.08 11.64 23.23
N LYS A 259 -18.02 12.60 24.17
CA LYS A 259 -17.36 12.41 25.46
C LYS A 259 -18.06 11.38 26.35
N ASN A 260 -19.40 11.42 26.39
CA ASN A 260 -20.20 10.54 27.25
C ASN A 260 -20.58 9.22 26.56
N ARG A 261 -20.39 9.12 25.23
CA ARG A 261 -20.75 7.97 24.40
C ARG A 261 -22.22 7.56 24.55
N GLN A 262 -23.11 8.54 24.57
CA GLN A 262 -24.55 8.36 24.80
C GLN A 262 -25.36 9.29 23.89
N HIS A 263 -26.55 8.83 23.50
CA HIS A 263 -27.52 9.66 22.77
C HIS A 263 -28.06 10.77 23.68
N LEU A 264 -28.22 11.97 23.12
CA LEU A 264 -28.78 13.14 23.78
C LEU A 264 -30.07 13.54 23.06
N PHE A 265 -31.20 13.51 23.77
CA PHE A 265 -32.50 13.92 23.26
C PHE A 265 -32.92 15.20 23.99
N SER A 266 -33.23 16.26 23.23
CA SER A 266 -33.77 17.52 23.77
C SER A 266 -35.08 17.90 23.08
N ASP A 267 -35.70 18.98 23.54
CA ASP A 267 -36.95 19.49 22.97
C ASP A 267 -36.78 20.09 21.56
N GLN A 268 -35.55 20.43 21.14
CA GLN A 268 -35.29 21.12 19.87
C GLN A 268 -34.30 20.39 18.96
N ASP A 269 -33.42 19.56 19.52
CA ASP A 269 -32.38 18.84 18.78
C ASP A 269 -32.16 17.43 19.35
N THR A 270 -31.56 16.57 18.54
CA THR A 270 -31.16 15.23 18.94
C THR A 270 -29.74 14.96 18.44
N VAL A 271 -28.89 14.46 19.33
CA VAL A 271 -27.52 14.07 19.01
C VAL A 271 -27.33 12.59 19.30
N LEU A 272 -26.96 11.84 18.27
CA LEU A 272 -26.90 10.39 18.28
C LEU A 272 -25.46 9.95 18.18
N TYR A 273 -24.97 9.29 19.22
CA TYR A 273 -23.69 8.59 19.17
C TYR A 273 -23.70 7.42 18.17
N LEU A 274 -22.62 7.27 17.40
CA LEU A 274 -22.43 6.21 16.41
C LEU A 274 -21.00 5.67 16.52
N GLY A 275 -20.85 4.35 16.56
CA GLY A 275 -19.54 3.67 16.55
C GLY A 275 -19.03 3.21 17.92
N ASN A 276 -17.70 3.06 18.05
CA ASN A 276 -17.04 2.38 19.17
C ASN A 276 -15.77 3.11 19.63
N GLU A 277 -15.04 2.57 20.61
CA GLU A 277 -13.86 3.23 21.19
C GLU A 277 -12.82 3.73 20.18
N LYS A 278 -12.66 3.03 19.05
CA LYS A 278 -11.70 3.38 17.97
C LYS A 278 -12.29 4.29 16.91
N HIS A 279 -13.59 4.19 16.63
CA HIS A 279 -14.26 4.98 15.60
C HIS A 279 -15.50 5.63 16.21
N ASN A 280 -15.34 6.80 16.83
CA ASN A 280 -16.43 7.54 17.45
C ASN A 280 -16.98 8.61 16.50
N ALA A 281 -18.29 8.63 16.30
CA ALA A 281 -19.00 9.65 15.54
C ALA A 281 -20.27 10.12 16.27
N ALA A 282 -20.75 11.30 15.91
CA ALA A 282 -21.99 11.87 16.42
C ALA A 282 -22.81 12.43 15.26
N VAL A 283 -24.09 12.10 15.24
CA VAL A 283 -25.07 12.59 14.28
C VAL A 283 -25.96 13.60 14.97
N TYR A 284 -25.88 14.87 14.59
CA TYR A 284 -26.79 15.91 15.02
C TYR A 284 -27.95 16.03 14.03
N ILE A 285 -29.18 16.07 14.54
CA ILE A 285 -30.41 16.27 13.77
C ILE A 285 -31.26 17.33 14.46
N GLU A 286 -31.75 18.27 13.65
CA GLU A 286 -32.64 19.33 14.11
C GLU A 286 -34.09 18.81 14.15
N THR A 287 -34.65 18.61 15.35
CA THR A 287 -35.94 17.93 15.51
C THR A 287 -37.12 18.87 15.70
N ASN A 288 -36.90 20.07 16.25
CA ASN A 288 -37.93 21.09 16.54
C ASN A 288 -39.13 20.60 17.39
N ARG A 289 -39.03 19.38 17.95
CA ARG A 289 -40.00 18.73 18.84
C ARG A 289 -39.31 17.61 19.63
N PRO A 290 -39.84 17.22 20.80
CA PRO A 290 -39.37 16.04 21.51
C PRO A 290 -39.69 14.76 20.71
N ILE A 291 -38.73 13.83 20.66
CA ILE A 291 -38.91 12.52 20.01
C ILE A 291 -39.74 11.60 20.91
N GLU A 292 -40.77 10.96 20.35
CA GLU A 292 -41.59 9.96 21.03
C GLU A 292 -40.80 8.67 21.32
N ASP A 293 -41.18 7.91 22.36
CA ASP A 293 -40.44 6.70 22.74
C ASP A 293 -40.42 5.62 21.65
N ALA A 294 -41.45 5.56 20.81
CA ALA A 294 -41.47 4.67 19.65
C ALA A 294 -40.41 5.04 18.60
N ASP A 295 -40.23 6.33 18.33
CA ASP A 295 -39.22 6.83 17.40
C ASP A 295 -37.80 6.64 17.95
N LYS A 296 -37.60 6.80 19.28
CA LYS A 296 -36.33 6.49 19.94
C LYS A 296 -35.91 5.03 19.71
N GLN A 297 -36.84 4.08 19.92
CA GLN A 297 -36.59 2.66 19.68
C GLN A 297 -36.22 2.37 18.22
N LEU A 298 -36.90 3.01 17.25
CA LEU A 298 -36.59 2.85 15.83
C LEU A 298 -35.20 3.42 15.50
N ILE A 299 -34.84 4.58 16.05
CA ILE A 299 -33.50 5.16 15.91
C ILE A 299 -32.43 4.22 16.47
N GLU A 300 -32.62 3.67 17.67
CA GLU A 300 -31.67 2.75 18.30
C GLU A 300 -31.43 1.50 17.43
N VAL A 301 -32.51 0.89 16.90
CA VAL A 301 -32.40 -0.26 16.00
C VAL A 301 -31.67 0.12 14.70
N PHE A 302 -31.96 1.29 14.14
CA PHE A 302 -31.26 1.78 12.95
C PHE A 302 -29.77 2.01 13.20
N LEU A 303 -29.41 2.72 14.28
CA LEU A 303 -28.04 3.02 14.65
C LEU A 303 -27.23 1.75 14.97
N SER A 304 -27.84 0.74 15.57
CA SER A 304 -27.17 -0.55 15.81
C SER A 304 -26.75 -1.24 14.51
N ASN A 305 -27.53 -1.11 13.43
CA ASN A 305 -27.19 -1.66 12.13
C ASN A 305 -26.14 -0.78 11.41
N ILE A 306 -26.34 0.55 11.45
CA ILE A 306 -25.47 1.51 10.78
C ILE A 306 -24.09 1.63 11.43
N SER A 307 -23.96 1.41 12.74
CA SER A 307 -22.66 1.46 13.42
C SER A 307 -21.65 0.50 12.80
N VAL A 308 -22.08 -0.72 12.47
CA VAL A 308 -21.24 -1.71 11.76
C VAL A 308 -20.90 -1.24 10.34
N GLY A 309 -21.86 -0.63 9.64
CA GLY A 309 -21.62 -0.03 8.33
C GLY A 309 -20.58 1.10 8.36
N TYR A 310 -20.69 1.99 9.35
CA TYR A 310 -19.75 3.08 9.55
C TYR A 310 -18.33 2.57 9.81
N GLU A 311 -18.20 1.57 10.70
CA GLU A 311 -16.93 0.90 10.97
C GLU A 311 -16.32 0.30 9.69
N ASN A 312 -17.12 -0.40 8.88
CA ASN A 312 -16.65 -1.00 7.65
C ASN A 312 -16.19 0.03 6.62
N VAL A 313 -16.92 1.12 6.44
CA VAL A 313 -16.54 2.19 5.50
C VAL A 313 -15.29 2.94 5.99
N ALA A 314 -15.19 3.20 7.30
CA ALA A 314 -14.00 3.80 7.91
C ALA A 314 -12.76 2.91 7.76
N LEU A 315 -12.89 1.62 8.05
CA LEU A 315 -11.82 0.62 7.86
C LEU A 315 -11.43 0.48 6.38
N PHE A 316 -12.39 0.46 5.47
CA PHE A 316 -12.12 0.40 4.03
C PHE A 316 -11.33 1.62 3.56
N GLN A 317 -11.66 2.81 4.06
CA GLN A 317 -10.92 4.03 3.74
C GLN A 317 -9.51 4.03 4.34
N GLN A 318 -9.33 3.55 5.57
CA GLN A 318 -8.01 3.35 6.18
C GLN A 318 -7.17 2.34 5.39
N LEU A 319 -7.76 1.20 5.00
CA LEU A 319 -7.09 0.19 4.16
C LEU A 319 -6.69 0.76 2.81
N LYS A 320 -7.58 1.53 2.17
CA LYS A 320 -7.26 2.22 0.92
C LYS A 320 -6.12 3.21 1.11
N HIS A 321 -6.15 4.02 2.16
CA HIS A 321 -5.07 4.96 2.45
C HIS A 321 -3.74 4.23 2.69
N ALA A 322 -3.73 3.18 3.52
CA ALA A 322 -2.54 2.37 3.79
C ALA A 322 -2.01 1.63 2.54
N ALA A 323 -2.91 1.23 1.63
CA ALA A 323 -2.52 0.51 0.42
C ALA A 323 -1.90 1.42 -0.66
N TYR A 324 -2.22 2.72 -0.66
CA TYR A 324 -1.92 3.64 -1.76
C TYR A 324 -1.13 4.90 -1.36
N ILE A 325 -1.02 5.23 -0.08
CA ILE A 325 -0.29 6.43 0.40
C ILE A 325 0.89 6.00 1.28
N ASP A 326 2.03 6.70 1.13
CA ASP A 326 3.19 6.54 2.01
C ASP A 326 2.90 7.19 3.37
N PRO A 327 3.04 6.45 4.49
CA PRO A 327 2.67 6.96 5.81
C PRO A 327 3.58 8.08 6.31
N LEU A 328 4.83 8.19 5.83
CA LEU A 328 5.77 9.21 6.27
C LEU A 328 5.60 10.50 5.48
N THR A 329 5.60 10.43 4.16
CA THR A 329 5.61 11.60 3.28
C THR A 329 4.21 12.05 2.85
N LYS A 330 3.17 11.25 3.15
CA LYS A 330 1.77 11.47 2.75
C LYS A 330 1.56 11.62 1.24
N THR A 331 2.51 11.13 0.45
CA THR A 331 2.45 11.12 -1.01
C THR A 331 2.02 9.73 -1.51
N PRO A 332 1.53 9.61 -2.76
CA PRO A 332 1.35 8.32 -3.43
C PRO A 332 2.51 7.36 -3.18
N ASN A 333 2.19 6.14 -2.74
CA ASN A 333 3.17 5.07 -2.64
C ASN A 333 3.38 4.41 -4.01
N ARG A 334 4.23 3.39 -4.07
CA ARG A 334 4.52 2.65 -5.31
C ARG A 334 3.26 2.12 -6.03
N ASN A 335 2.27 1.61 -5.30
CA ASN A 335 1.07 1.05 -5.91
C ASN A 335 0.22 2.14 -6.57
N GLU A 336 0.02 3.26 -5.87
CA GLU A 336 -0.72 4.40 -6.42
C GLU A 336 0.03 5.02 -7.59
N PHE A 337 1.34 5.16 -7.49
CA PHE A 337 2.15 5.73 -8.57
C PHE A 337 2.10 4.87 -9.84
N ILE A 338 2.06 3.54 -9.72
CA ILE A 338 1.83 2.65 -10.87
C ILE A 338 0.44 2.87 -11.47
N GLN A 339 -0.61 3.06 -10.66
CA GLN A 339 -1.96 3.37 -11.15
C GLN A 339 -2.02 4.72 -11.85
N ILE A 340 -1.33 5.72 -11.31
CA ILE A 340 -1.16 7.03 -11.94
C ILE A 340 -0.53 6.85 -13.32
N LEU A 341 0.58 6.12 -13.43
CA LEU A 341 1.23 5.85 -14.72
C LEU A 341 0.39 4.96 -15.66
N GLN A 342 -0.50 4.12 -15.14
CA GLN A 342 -1.36 3.25 -15.94
C GLN A 342 -2.41 4.04 -16.72
N ASP A 343 -2.84 5.19 -16.20
CA ASP A 343 -3.78 6.09 -16.87
C ASP A 343 -3.06 7.07 -17.83
N THR A 344 -2.25 6.52 -18.74
CA THR A 344 -1.44 7.29 -19.71
C THR A 344 -2.27 8.28 -20.56
N ARG A 345 -3.56 8.00 -20.76
CA ARG A 345 -4.52 8.87 -21.46
C ARG A 345 -4.73 10.23 -20.78
N ARG A 346 -4.49 10.31 -19.46
CA ARG A 346 -4.63 11.55 -18.68
C ARG A 346 -3.51 12.56 -18.94
N PHE A 347 -2.39 12.13 -19.54
CA PHE A 347 -1.15 12.91 -19.53
C PHE A 347 -0.80 13.59 -20.86
N GLU A 348 -1.47 13.33 -21.99
CA GLU A 348 -0.96 13.76 -23.31
C GLU A 348 0.51 13.28 -23.50
N PRO A 349 0.73 11.97 -23.76
CA PRO A 349 2.04 11.32 -23.59
C PRO A 349 3.20 11.87 -24.43
N GLU A 350 2.92 12.69 -25.46
CA GLU A 350 3.91 13.30 -26.34
C GLU A 350 4.89 14.25 -25.61
N HIS A 351 4.43 14.87 -24.51
CA HIS A 351 5.16 15.91 -23.78
C HIS A 351 5.43 15.57 -22.31
N MET A 352 5.36 14.29 -21.95
CA MET A 352 5.45 13.88 -20.54
C MET A 352 6.62 12.93 -20.29
N VAL A 353 7.18 13.05 -19.09
CA VAL A 353 8.24 12.17 -18.59
C VAL A 353 7.86 11.60 -17.23
N ALA A 354 8.27 10.36 -17.01
CA ALA A 354 8.36 9.76 -15.68
C ALA A 354 9.81 9.81 -15.20
N VAL A 355 10.01 10.22 -13.96
CA VAL A 355 11.33 10.40 -13.34
C VAL A 355 11.38 9.61 -12.05
N LEU A 356 12.48 8.88 -11.83
CA LEU A 356 12.86 8.40 -10.51
C LEU A 356 14.01 9.22 -9.97
N VAL A 357 13.88 9.64 -8.72
CA VAL A 357 14.87 10.40 -7.98
C VAL A 357 15.33 9.53 -6.82
N ASP A 358 16.60 9.17 -6.81
CA ASP A 358 17.21 8.34 -5.78
C ASP A 358 18.22 9.16 -5.00
N ILE A 359 18.08 9.19 -3.67
CA ILE A 359 18.94 10.01 -2.81
C ILE A 359 20.26 9.29 -2.57
N ASP A 360 21.35 9.86 -3.08
CA ASP A 360 22.67 9.27 -2.97
C ASP A 360 23.11 9.21 -1.49
N HIS A 361 23.69 8.09 -1.07
CA HIS A 361 24.23 7.90 0.28
C HIS A 361 23.23 8.07 1.44
N PHE A 362 21.92 7.87 1.21
CA PHE A 362 20.91 7.98 2.27
C PHE A 362 21.12 6.97 3.42
N SER A 363 21.65 5.78 3.13
CA SER A 363 22.02 4.79 4.17
C SER A 363 23.01 5.36 5.17
N ASP A 364 23.98 6.16 4.71
CA ASP A 364 25.05 6.70 5.54
C ASP A 364 24.49 7.74 6.54
N VAL A 365 23.41 8.43 6.16
CA VAL A 365 22.67 9.33 7.06
C VAL A 365 21.96 8.53 8.16
N ASN A 366 21.29 7.42 7.80
CA ASN A 366 20.62 6.57 8.78
C ASN A 366 21.62 5.91 9.75
N ASP A 367 22.73 5.42 9.22
CA ASP A 367 23.76 4.73 10.00
C ASP A 367 24.56 5.71 10.88
N GLY A 368 24.77 6.94 10.41
CA GLY A 368 25.53 7.96 11.10
C GLY A 368 24.73 8.82 12.09
N LEU A 369 23.50 9.18 11.75
CA LEU A 369 22.68 10.15 12.51
C LEU A 369 21.37 9.57 13.05
N GLY A 370 21.04 8.32 12.69
CA GLY A 370 19.85 7.61 13.15
C GLY A 370 18.65 7.77 12.21
N GLN A 371 17.70 6.83 12.33
CA GLN A 371 16.53 6.73 11.45
C GLN A 371 15.57 7.93 11.57
N ASP A 372 15.47 8.56 12.75
CA ASP A 372 14.59 9.71 12.95
C ASP A 372 15.04 10.92 12.12
N VAL A 373 16.35 11.20 12.08
CA VAL A 373 16.93 12.25 11.23
C VAL A 373 16.75 11.92 9.75
N GLY A 374 16.91 10.64 9.38
CA GLY A 374 16.63 10.19 8.01
C GLY A 374 15.17 10.39 7.60
N ASN A 375 14.23 10.12 8.50
CA ASN A 375 12.80 10.36 8.26
C ASN A 375 12.49 11.85 8.08
N GLU A 376 13.07 12.72 8.92
CA GLU A 376 12.92 14.17 8.77
C GLU A 376 13.52 14.69 7.45
N LEU A 377 14.67 14.15 7.04
CA LEU A 377 15.28 14.47 5.75
C LEU A 377 14.34 14.12 4.58
N LEU A 378 13.71 12.95 4.61
CA LEU A 378 12.76 12.53 3.58
C LEU A 378 11.52 13.43 3.52
N ILE A 379 11.01 13.88 4.66
CA ILE A 379 9.92 14.86 4.74
C ILE A 379 10.38 16.19 4.12
N ALA A 380 11.58 16.68 4.48
CA ALA A 380 12.12 17.93 3.93
C ALA A 380 12.31 17.88 2.40
N ILE A 381 12.80 16.75 1.88
CA ILE A 381 12.90 16.50 0.44
C ILE A 381 11.52 16.51 -0.22
N THR A 382 10.55 15.84 0.38
CA THR A 382 9.17 15.79 -0.13
C THR A 382 8.57 17.19 -0.25
N LEU A 383 8.65 17.99 0.81
CA LEU A 383 8.11 19.34 0.83
C LEU A 383 8.74 20.23 -0.25
N ARG A 384 10.06 20.13 -0.43
CA ARG A 384 10.77 20.90 -1.46
C ARG A 384 10.39 20.45 -2.87
N LEU A 385 10.25 19.14 -3.12
CA LEU A 385 9.77 18.64 -4.41
C LEU A 385 8.33 19.10 -4.71
N ILE A 386 7.46 19.14 -3.71
CA ILE A 386 6.08 19.67 -3.86
C ILE A 386 6.11 21.18 -4.15
N GLU A 387 6.96 21.95 -3.47
CA GLU A 387 7.10 23.39 -3.70
C GLU A 387 7.51 23.70 -5.14
N HIS A 388 8.45 22.93 -5.69
CA HIS A 388 8.97 23.15 -7.05
C HIS A 388 8.08 22.58 -8.16
N PHE A 389 7.43 21.44 -7.94
CA PHE A 389 6.76 20.68 -9.02
C PHE A 389 5.31 20.30 -8.75
N GLY A 390 4.77 20.53 -7.55
CA GLY A 390 3.46 20.00 -7.14
C GLY A 390 2.25 20.55 -7.92
N ILE A 391 2.42 21.68 -8.64
CA ILE A 391 1.37 22.25 -9.50
C ILE A 391 1.31 21.54 -10.86
N SER A 392 2.47 21.19 -11.43
CA SER A 392 2.60 20.66 -12.79
C SER A 392 2.72 19.13 -12.83
N SER A 393 3.12 18.52 -11.72
CA SER A 393 3.58 17.13 -11.68
C SER A 393 2.99 16.39 -10.50
N GLN A 394 2.83 15.07 -10.64
CA GLN A 394 2.47 14.19 -9.53
C GLN A 394 3.73 13.60 -8.91
N LEU A 395 3.81 13.64 -7.57
CA LEU A 395 4.93 13.14 -6.78
C LEU A 395 4.49 11.90 -5.99
N GLY A 396 5.35 10.89 -5.91
CA GLY A 396 5.17 9.74 -5.02
C GLY A 396 6.49 9.33 -4.37
N ARG A 397 6.41 8.68 -3.20
CA ARG A 397 7.55 7.98 -2.61
C ARG A 397 7.38 6.49 -2.85
N ILE A 398 8.27 5.90 -3.64
CA ILE A 398 8.10 4.52 -4.15
C ILE A 398 9.05 3.50 -3.52
N GLY A 399 10.04 3.98 -2.77
CA GLY A 399 11.04 3.18 -2.06
C GLY A 399 11.50 3.89 -0.78
N ALA A 400 12.52 3.35 -0.13
CA ALA A 400 13.05 3.92 1.12
C ALA A 400 13.58 5.35 0.89
N ASP A 401 14.38 5.53 -0.14
CA ASP A 401 15.11 6.72 -0.56
C ASP A 401 14.82 7.11 -2.02
N VAL A 402 13.74 6.55 -2.58
CA VAL A 402 13.38 6.75 -3.99
C VAL A 402 12.02 7.43 -4.12
N PHE A 403 12.04 8.57 -4.80
CA PHE A 403 10.87 9.34 -5.20
C PHE A 403 10.59 9.14 -6.68
N ALA A 404 9.33 9.34 -7.06
CA ALA A 404 8.89 9.28 -8.44
C ALA A 404 8.09 10.53 -8.79
N LEU A 405 8.36 11.10 -9.95
CA LEU A 405 7.62 12.23 -10.50
C LEU A 405 7.10 11.90 -11.89
N VAL A 406 5.89 12.36 -12.22
CA VAL A 406 5.37 12.34 -13.59
C VAL A 406 4.78 13.69 -13.93
N GLY A 407 5.17 14.24 -15.07
CA GLY A 407 4.80 15.60 -15.47
C GLY A 407 5.46 16.02 -16.79
N PRO A 408 5.28 17.29 -17.19
CA PRO A 408 5.77 17.80 -18.46
C PRO A 408 7.30 17.69 -18.61
N GLU A 409 7.78 17.31 -19.80
CA GLU A 409 9.21 17.13 -20.11
C GLU A 409 10.02 18.43 -19.92
N ASP A 410 9.41 19.59 -20.18
CA ASP A 410 10.01 20.92 -20.02
C ASP A 410 10.11 21.38 -18.55
N GLU A 411 9.23 20.86 -17.68
CA GLU A 411 9.26 21.12 -16.24
C GLU A 411 10.21 20.17 -15.50
N LEU A 412 10.21 18.87 -15.85
CA LEU A 412 11.00 17.82 -15.19
C LEU A 412 12.33 17.55 -15.89
N THR A 413 13.12 18.60 -16.12
CA THR A 413 14.47 18.51 -16.71
C THR A 413 15.53 18.15 -15.67
N PRO A 414 16.64 17.47 -16.06
CA PRO A 414 17.73 17.14 -15.15
C PRO A 414 18.27 18.35 -14.38
N GLU A 415 18.37 19.50 -15.03
CA GLU A 415 18.88 20.74 -14.43
C GLU A 415 17.96 21.26 -13.34
N ARG A 416 16.64 21.24 -13.57
CA ARG A 416 15.65 21.68 -12.57
C ARG A 416 15.56 20.71 -11.40
N LEU A 417 15.65 19.41 -11.67
CA LEU A 417 15.71 18.38 -10.62
C LEU A 417 16.96 18.54 -9.77
N ALA A 418 18.13 18.69 -10.38
CA ALA A 418 19.39 18.90 -9.66
C ALA A 418 19.37 20.19 -8.82
N ALA A 419 18.72 21.26 -9.31
CA ALA A 419 18.61 22.52 -8.58
C ALA A 419 17.89 22.39 -7.23
N VAL A 420 16.96 21.42 -7.07
CA VAL A 420 16.29 21.14 -5.78
C VAL A 420 17.28 20.69 -4.71
N PHE A 421 18.35 19.99 -5.12
CA PHE A 421 19.40 19.44 -4.27
C PHE A 421 20.59 20.39 -4.10
N ALA A 422 20.60 21.55 -4.76
CA ALA A 422 21.70 22.50 -4.67
C ALA A 422 21.84 23.12 -3.27
N GLN A 423 20.72 23.29 -2.55
CA GLN A 423 20.68 23.82 -1.18
C GLN A 423 20.65 22.68 -0.16
N PRO A 424 21.33 22.79 1.00
CA PRO A 424 21.23 21.82 2.07
C PRO A 424 19.78 21.62 2.56
N PHE A 425 19.46 20.43 3.05
CA PHE A 425 18.21 20.11 3.72
C PHE A 425 18.37 20.23 5.23
N GLN A 426 17.42 20.88 5.89
CA GLN A 426 17.37 20.92 7.35
C GLN A 426 16.65 19.68 7.86
N ALA A 427 17.33 18.86 8.66
CA ALA A 427 16.77 17.72 9.38
C ALA A 427 17.22 17.82 10.84
N SER A 428 16.27 18.04 11.74
CA SER A 428 16.52 18.40 13.14
C SER A 428 17.48 19.59 13.25
N GLU A 429 18.59 19.42 13.95
CA GLU A 429 19.68 20.38 14.10
C GLU A 429 20.74 20.31 12.99
N HIS A 430 20.63 19.35 12.07
CA HIS A 430 21.60 19.13 11.01
C HIS A 430 21.21 19.82 9.70
N SER A 431 22.21 20.37 9.02
CA SER A 431 22.10 20.89 7.65
C SER A 431 22.86 19.94 6.72
N LEU A 432 22.12 19.11 5.97
CA LEU A 432 22.66 18.02 5.17
C LEU A 432 22.67 18.38 3.69
N GLN A 433 23.86 18.40 3.08
CA GLN A 433 23.99 18.53 1.62
C GLN A 433 23.83 17.14 1.00
N MET A 434 22.75 16.94 0.24
CA MET A 434 22.46 15.68 -0.43
C MET A 434 22.61 15.82 -1.94
N ASN A 435 23.04 14.73 -2.59
CA ASN A 435 22.96 14.57 -4.03
C ASN A 435 21.87 13.55 -4.37
N ALA A 436 21.42 13.57 -5.62
CA ALA A 436 20.47 12.60 -6.10
C ALA A 436 20.82 12.17 -7.53
N THR A 437 20.52 10.91 -7.82
CA THR A 437 20.65 10.33 -9.14
C THR A 437 19.26 10.16 -9.78
N PHE A 438 19.15 10.46 -11.06
CA PHE A 438 17.88 10.53 -11.78
C PHE A 438 17.78 9.49 -12.91
N GLY A 439 16.71 8.71 -12.93
CA GLY A 439 16.29 7.95 -14.11
C GLY A 439 15.12 8.64 -14.76
N ILE A 440 15.13 8.82 -16.08
CA ILE A 440 14.08 9.55 -16.80
C ILE A 440 13.56 8.69 -17.94
N CYS A 441 12.25 8.59 -18.13
CA CYS A 441 11.64 7.89 -19.27
C CYS A 441 10.58 8.77 -19.90
N ARG A 442 10.67 8.96 -21.22
CA ARG A 442 9.65 9.70 -21.99
C ARG A 442 8.45 8.80 -22.23
N LEU A 443 7.26 9.29 -21.91
CA LEU A 443 6.05 8.46 -22.04
C LEU A 443 5.72 8.12 -23.50
N ARG A 444 6.14 8.94 -24.48
CA ARG A 444 6.06 8.63 -25.92
C ARG A 444 6.89 7.43 -26.36
N GLU A 445 7.96 7.12 -25.64
CA GLU A 445 8.87 5.98 -25.90
C GLU A 445 8.54 4.77 -25.02
N ALA A 446 7.60 4.93 -24.09
CA ALA A 446 7.27 3.95 -23.06
C ALA A 446 6.05 3.09 -23.43
N ALA A 447 5.92 1.93 -22.80
CA ALA A 447 4.78 1.05 -23.03
C ALA A 447 3.50 1.59 -22.35
N GLU A 448 2.32 1.21 -22.83
CA GLU A 448 1.01 1.65 -22.28
C GLU A 448 0.68 1.07 -20.88
N GLN A 449 1.63 0.43 -20.21
CA GLN A 449 1.44 -0.21 -18.91
C GLN A 449 2.33 0.45 -17.85
N GLY A 450 1.72 0.92 -16.76
CA GLY A 450 2.41 1.66 -15.70
C GLY A 450 3.58 0.88 -15.08
N MET A 451 3.43 -0.44 -14.94
CA MET A 451 4.51 -1.30 -14.43
C MET A 451 5.72 -1.38 -15.38
N VAL A 452 5.48 -1.35 -16.70
CA VAL A 452 6.56 -1.37 -17.71
C VAL A 452 7.26 -0.03 -17.76
N ILE A 453 6.51 1.09 -17.71
CA ILE A 453 7.08 2.45 -17.60
C ILE A 453 8.01 2.51 -16.37
N MET A 454 7.52 2.06 -15.21
CA MET A 454 8.33 1.99 -13.99
C MET A 454 9.61 1.19 -14.17
N LYS A 455 9.55 0.01 -14.81
CA LYS A 455 10.73 -0.81 -15.11
C LYS A 455 11.74 -0.05 -15.98
N GLN A 456 11.27 0.65 -17.01
CA GLN A 456 12.11 1.42 -17.93
C GLN A 456 12.82 2.59 -17.21
N VAL A 457 12.10 3.34 -16.36
CA VAL A 457 12.71 4.41 -15.57
C VAL A 457 13.75 3.86 -14.59
N TYR A 458 13.51 2.70 -13.97
CA TYR A 458 14.49 2.01 -13.12
C TYR A 458 15.74 1.57 -13.89
N ILE A 459 15.61 1.10 -15.14
CA ILE A 459 16.75 0.74 -15.98
C ILE A 459 17.63 1.98 -16.22
N ALA A 460 17.01 3.12 -16.54
CA ALA A 460 17.71 4.38 -16.73
C ALA A 460 18.41 4.85 -15.44
N LEU A 461 17.72 4.82 -14.31
CA LEU A 461 18.28 5.17 -12.99
C LEU A 461 19.50 4.31 -12.66
N ASN A 462 19.40 2.99 -12.85
CA ASN A 462 20.50 2.07 -12.59
C ASN A 462 21.71 2.32 -13.51
N LYS A 463 21.48 2.77 -14.75
CA LYS A 463 22.57 3.13 -15.67
C LYS A 463 23.25 4.43 -15.25
N ALA A 464 22.48 5.42 -14.80
CA ALA A 464 23.03 6.65 -14.23
C ALA A 464 23.92 6.35 -13.01
N LYS A 465 23.43 5.55 -12.04
CA LYS A 465 24.21 5.15 -10.85
C LYS A 465 25.54 4.47 -11.15
N LYS A 466 25.66 3.77 -12.28
CA LYS A 466 26.88 3.05 -12.67
C LYS A 466 27.85 3.91 -13.48
N THR A 467 27.40 5.03 -14.01
CA THR A 467 28.19 5.88 -14.90
C THR A 467 28.83 7.00 -14.08
N LEU A 468 30.14 6.90 -13.87
CA LEU A 468 30.91 7.90 -13.12
C LEU A 468 30.71 9.31 -13.71
N GLY A 469 30.38 10.27 -12.83
CA GLY A 469 30.18 11.67 -13.19
C GLY A 469 28.84 11.98 -13.88
N VAL A 470 27.94 11.00 -14.05
CA VAL A 470 26.63 11.18 -14.65
C VAL A 470 25.54 10.93 -13.61
N HIS A 471 24.84 12.00 -13.22
CA HIS A 471 23.77 11.96 -12.21
C HIS A 471 22.37 11.80 -12.80
N HIS A 472 22.24 11.67 -14.12
CA HIS A 472 20.94 11.40 -14.74
C HIS A 472 21.09 10.57 -16.00
N GLN A 473 20.06 9.79 -16.35
CA GLN A 473 20.00 9.16 -17.66
C GLN A 473 18.57 9.04 -18.18
N TYR A 474 18.39 9.27 -19.48
CA TYR A 474 17.16 8.96 -20.19
C TYR A 474 17.14 7.49 -20.60
N TYR A 475 16.00 6.84 -20.41
CA TYR A 475 15.77 5.49 -20.89
C TYR A 475 15.91 5.43 -22.41
N GLU A 476 16.69 4.47 -22.88
CA GLU A 476 16.77 4.11 -24.29
C GLU A 476 16.57 2.60 -24.41
N PRO A 477 15.89 2.11 -25.46
CA PRO A 477 15.67 0.67 -25.65
C PRO A 477 16.95 -0.18 -25.60
N ALA A 478 18.07 0.36 -26.08
CA ALA A 478 19.39 -0.30 -26.03
C ALA A 478 19.84 -0.63 -24.59
N MET A 479 19.37 0.09 -23.57
CA MET A 479 19.69 -0.19 -22.17
C MET A 479 19.03 -1.47 -21.66
N GLU A 480 17.81 -1.76 -22.11
CA GLU A 480 17.11 -2.99 -21.74
C GLU A 480 17.75 -4.22 -22.40
N GLU A 481 18.22 -4.06 -23.64
CA GLU A 481 19.02 -5.07 -24.35
C GLU A 481 20.34 -5.34 -23.60
N GLU A 482 21.09 -4.31 -23.22
CA GLU A 482 22.34 -4.41 -22.46
C GLU A 482 22.18 -5.20 -21.14
N VAL A 483 21.11 -4.92 -20.39
CA VAL A 483 20.79 -5.66 -19.15
C VAL A 483 20.47 -7.13 -19.44
N THR A 484 19.73 -7.41 -20.51
CA THR A 484 19.33 -8.77 -20.91
C THR A 484 20.53 -9.58 -21.37
N GLU A 485 21.40 -8.99 -22.19
CA GLU A 485 22.66 -9.58 -22.64
C GLU A 485 23.58 -9.88 -21.45
N ARG A 486 23.70 -8.94 -20.52
CA ARG A 486 24.49 -9.11 -19.29
C ARG A 486 24.02 -10.31 -18.46
N LEU A 487 22.71 -10.45 -18.24
CA LEU A 487 22.13 -11.57 -17.51
C LEU A 487 22.34 -12.90 -18.24
N THR A 488 22.19 -12.90 -19.56
CA THR A 488 22.39 -14.08 -20.40
C THR A 488 23.85 -14.54 -20.33
N MET A 489 24.79 -13.60 -20.47
CA MET A 489 26.21 -13.87 -20.38
C MET A 489 26.61 -14.39 -18.99
N LEU A 490 26.07 -13.82 -17.92
CA LEU A 490 26.35 -14.30 -16.56
C LEU A 490 25.85 -15.74 -16.34
N ARG A 491 24.66 -16.08 -16.85
CA ARG A 491 24.13 -17.46 -16.80
C ARG A 491 25.04 -18.42 -17.56
N MET A 492 25.48 -18.03 -18.75
CA MET A 492 26.42 -18.82 -19.53
C MET A 492 27.76 -19.02 -18.79
N LEU A 493 28.33 -17.96 -18.22
CA LEU A 493 29.60 -18.03 -17.49
C LEU A 493 29.52 -19.00 -16.31
N ARG A 494 28.45 -18.94 -15.51
CA ARG A 494 28.24 -19.89 -14.41
C ARG A 494 28.14 -21.34 -14.90
N ALA A 495 27.38 -21.57 -15.98
CA ALA A 495 27.20 -22.90 -16.53
C ALA A 495 28.52 -23.46 -17.11
N ASP A 496 29.27 -22.64 -17.84
CA ASP A 496 30.54 -23.04 -18.46
C ASP A 496 31.65 -23.24 -17.42
N PHE A 497 31.68 -22.43 -16.36
CA PHE A 497 32.58 -22.64 -15.23
C PHE A 497 32.29 -23.97 -14.50
N ALA A 498 31.01 -24.29 -14.25
CA ALA A 498 30.62 -25.56 -13.64
C ALA A 498 30.92 -26.79 -14.52
N LEU A 499 31.16 -26.59 -15.82
CA LEU A 499 31.54 -27.62 -16.79
C LEU A 499 33.04 -27.62 -17.11
N ASP A 500 33.87 -26.97 -16.29
CA ASP A 500 35.33 -26.87 -16.44
C ASP A 500 35.78 -26.38 -17.83
N LYS A 501 35.00 -25.48 -18.45
CA LYS A 501 35.33 -24.97 -19.80
C LYS A 501 36.32 -23.80 -19.81
N LEU A 502 36.55 -23.14 -18.68
CA LEU A 502 37.52 -22.04 -18.64
C LEU A 502 38.94 -22.57 -18.82
N GLU A 503 39.81 -21.75 -19.40
CA GLU A 503 41.21 -22.08 -19.68
C GLU A 503 42.14 -21.00 -19.14
N LEU A 504 43.36 -21.39 -18.76
CA LEU A 504 44.44 -20.45 -18.52
C LEU A 504 45.42 -20.48 -19.68
N TRP A 505 45.73 -19.30 -20.19
CA TRP A 505 46.83 -19.07 -21.12
C TRP A 505 47.93 -18.34 -20.39
N TYR A 506 49.18 -18.54 -20.81
CA TYR A 506 50.35 -18.00 -20.15
C TYR A 506 51.11 -17.11 -21.12
N GLN A 507 51.50 -15.92 -20.66
CA GLN A 507 52.35 -15.03 -21.44
C GLN A 507 53.74 -14.91 -20.80
N PRO A 508 54.82 -15.33 -21.49
CA PRO A 508 56.19 -15.25 -20.96
C PRO A 508 56.65 -13.82 -20.65
N GLN A 509 57.40 -13.69 -19.56
CA GLN A 509 58.09 -12.48 -19.10
C GLN A 509 59.60 -12.71 -19.18
N LEU A 510 60.34 -11.75 -19.76
CA LEU A 510 61.77 -11.88 -20.02
C LEU A 510 62.58 -10.88 -19.21
N CYS A 511 63.73 -11.31 -18.69
CA CYS A 511 64.71 -10.41 -18.11
C CYS A 511 65.58 -9.80 -19.21
N LEU A 512 65.68 -8.47 -19.25
CA LEU A 512 66.45 -7.75 -20.26
C LEU A 512 67.97 -7.96 -20.14
N LYS A 513 68.47 -8.22 -18.93
CA LYS A 513 69.91 -8.44 -18.68
C LYS A 513 70.38 -9.83 -19.11
N SER A 514 69.65 -10.87 -18.72
CA SER A 514 70.02 -12.26 -19.00
C SER A 514 69.42 -12.77 -20.31
N GLN A 515 68.44 -12.06 -20.88
CA GLN A 515 67.60 -12.51 -21.98
C GLN A 515 66.95 -13.88 -21.70
N ALA A 516 66.76 -14.24 -20.43
CA ALA A 516 66.09 -15.47 -20.05
C ALA A 516 64.61 -15.18 -19.76
N VAL A 517 63.75 -16.18 -20.01
CA VAL A 517 62.40 -16.18 -19.45
C VAL A 517 62.53 -16.32 -17.94
N VAL A 518 61.88 -15.44 -17.20
CA VAL A 518 61.94 -15.38 -15.72
C VAL A 518 60.58 -15.62 -15.06
N GLY A 519 59.50 -15.48 -15.82
CA GLY A 519 58.15 -15.70 -15.33
C GLY A 519 57.14 -15.73 -16.45
N MET A 520 55.87 -15.77 -16.07
CA MET A 520 54.75 -15.65 -16.98
C MET A 520 53.51 -15.14 -16.24
N GLU A 521 52.65 -14.45 -16.97
CA GLU A 521 51.34 -14.04 -16.47
C GLU A 521 50.29 -15.09 -16.84
N ALA A 522 49.47 -15.50 -15.86
CA ALA A 522 48.33 -16.39 -16.06
C ALA A 522 47.08 -15.57 -16.43
N LEU A 523 46.63 -15.77 -17.67
CA LEU A 523 45.57 -15.00 -18.30
C LEU A 523 44.35 -15.88 -18.54
N LEU A 524 43.24 -15.55 -17.86
CA LEU A 524 41.99 -16.27 -17.96
C LEU A 524 41.39 -16.17 -19.37
N ARG A 525 40.88 -17.29 -19.89
CA ARG A 525 40.22 -17.39 -21.19
C ARG A 525 38.91 -18.13 -21.05
N TRP A 526 37.87 -17.60 -21.70
CA TRP A 526 36.56 -18.21 -21.76
C TRP A 526 36.22 -18.62 -23.19
N PRO A 527 36.34 -19.92 -23.53
CA PRO A 527 35.96 -20.41 -24.85
C PRO A 527 34.44 -20.44 -24.99
N HIS A 528 33.94 -20.03 -26.16
CA HIS A 528 32.51 -20.05 -26.46
C HIS A 528 32.17 -20.94 -27.66
N GLN A 529 32.97 -20.85 -28.73
CA GLN A 529 32.89 -21.71 -29.91
C GLN A 529 34.29 -22.18 -30.29
N PRO A 530 34.45 -23.26 -31.09
CA PRO A 530 35.77 -23.68 -31.55
C PRO A 530 36.54 -22.52 -32.19
N GLY A 531 37.67 -22.14 -31.59
CA GLY A 531 38.51 -21.04 -32.04
C GLY A 531 38.01 -19.62 -31.70
N ARG A 532 36.94 -19.46 -30.90
CA ARG A 532 36.44 -18.15 -30.45
C ARG A 532 36.36 -18.07 -28.94
N TYR A 533 36.92 -16.98 -28.41
CA TYR A 533 36.98 -16.66 -26.99
C TYR A 533 36.21 -15.38 -26.68
N ILE A 534 35.52 -15.36 -25.54
CA ILE A 534 34.91 -14.14 -25.01
C ILE A 534 36.00 -13.32 -24.32
N SER A 535 36.03 -12.02 -24.59
CA SER A 535 37.05 -11.12 -24.07
C SER A 535 36.97 -11.02 -22.53
N PRO A 536 38.11 -11.13 -21.81
CA PRO A 536 38.18 -10.89 -20.36
C PRO A 536 37.60 -9.55 -19.93
N ALA A 537 37.78 -8.50 -20.74
CA ALA A 537 37.21 -7.17 -20.47
C ALA A 537 35.67 -7.16 -20.42
N ILE A 538 35.01 -8.17 -21.00
CA ILE A 538 33.56 -8.30 -20.97
C ILE A 538 33.12 -9.13 -19.76
N PHE A 539 33.71 -10.31 -19.54
CA PHE A 539 33.17 -11.26 -18.56
C PHE A 539 33.75 -11.13 -17.14
N ILE A 540 34.97 -10.59 -16.96
CA ILE A 540 35.56 -10.38 -15.62
C ILE A 540 34.70 -9.40 -14.80
N PRO A 541 34.28 -8.23 -15.34
CA PRO A 541 33.39 -7.32 -14.60
C PRO A 541 32.05 -7.97 -14.22
N LEU A 542 31.57 -8.95 -15.00
CA LEU A 542 30.35 -9.70 -14.69
C LEU A 542 30.57 -10.69 -13.55
N ALA A 543 31.71 -11.39 -13.58
CA ALA A 543 32.12 -12.30 -12.53
C ALA A 543 32.30 -11.55 -11.20
N GLU A 544 32.93 -10.38 -11.21
CA GLU A 544 33.13 -9.52 -10.03
C GLU A 544 31.80 -9.05 -9.45
N TYR A 545 30.94 -8.47 -10.29
CA TYR A 545 29.63 -7.97 -9.87
C TYR A 545 28.75 -9.08 -9.27
N SER A 546 28.86 -10.30 -9.79
CA SER A 546 28.04 -11.44 -9.34
C SER A 546 28.65 -12.25 -8.20
N GLY A 547 29.87 -11.90 -7.76
CA GLY A 547 30.66 -12.66 -6.79
C GLY A 547 31.30 -13.96 -7.32
N LEU A 548 30.98 -14.38 -8.56
CA LEU A 548 31.54 -15.59 -9.18
C LEU A 548 33.07 -15.51 -9.35
N ILE A 549 33.64 -14.29 -9.37
CA ILE A 549 35.09 -14.10 -9.46
C ILE A 549 35.85 -14.73 -8.29
N VAL A 550 35.21 -14.93 -7.13
CA VAL A 550 35.84 -15.56 -5.96
C VAL A 550 36.10 -17.05 -6.25
N ASP A 551 35.11 -17.74 -6.77
CA ASP A 551 35.24 -19.17 -7.14
C ASP A 551 36.19 -19.35 -8.34
N ILE A 552 36.07 -18.48 -9.34
CA ILE A 552 36.97 -18.47 -10.50
C ILE A 552 38.41 -18.18 -10.05
N GLY A 553 38.62 -17.20 -9.19
CA GLY A 553 39.94 -16.83 -8.67
C GLY A 553 40.61 -17.98 -7.92
N GLN A 554 39.86 -18.69 -7.08
CA GLN A 554 40.36 -19.91 -6.43
C GLN A 554 40.76 -20.97 -7.45
N TRP A 555 39.94 -21.21 -8.48
CA TRP A 555 40.28 -22.14 -9.55
C TRP A 555 41.54 -21.71 -10.33
N VAL A 556 41.68 -20.41 -10.63
CA VAL A 556 42.86 -19.85 -11.29
C VAL A 556 44.13 -20.10 -10.46
N LEU A 557 44.08 -19.87 -9.14
CA LEU A 557 45.19 -20.14 -8.23
C LEU A 557 45.59 -21.61 -8.22
N GLU A 558 44.61 -22.53 -8.21
CA GLU A 558 44.85 -23.96 -8.27
C GLU A 558 45.52 -24.38 -9.59
N GLN A 559 45.06 -23.86 -10.72
CA GLN A 559 45.67 -24.14 -12.03
C GLN A 559 47.08 -23.54 -12.14
N ALA A 560 47.30 -22.32 -11.63
CA ALA A 560 48.63 -21.69 -11.60
C ALA A 560 49.62 -22.50 -10.74
N CYS A 561 49.22 -22.94 -9.54
CA CYS A 561 50.06 -23.78 -8.69
C CYS A 561 50.34 -25.14 -9.34
N LYS A 562 49.34 -25.74 -10.00
CA LYS A 562 49.52 -26.97 -10.76
C LYS A 562 50.50 -26.79 -11.93
N GLN A 563 50.45 -25.66 -12.64
CA GLN A 563 51.38 -25.36 -13.72
C GLN A 563 52.81 -25.13 -13.20
N LEU A 564 52.97 -24.44 -12.07
CA LEU A 564 54.27 -24.29 -11.40
C LEU A 564 54.91 -25.64 -11.07
N GLN A 565 54.14 -26.56 -10.50
CA GLN A 565 54.61 -27.92 -10.22
C GLN A 565 55.06 -28.66 -11.50
N GLN A 566 54.33 -28.50 -12.62
CA GLN A 566 54.71 -29.10 -13.90
C GLN A 566 56.01 -28.51 -14.46
N LEU A 567 56.19 -27.19 -14.35
CA LEU A 567 57.41 -26.50 -14.78
C LEU A 567 58.63 -26.95 -13.98
N GLU A 568 58.46 -27.11 -12.66
CA GLU A 568 59.51 -27.62 -11.78
C GLU A 568 59.88 -29.07 -12.13
N ALA A 569 58.89 -29.93 -12.33
CA ALA A 569 59.11 -31.33 -12.74
C ALA A 569 59.80 -31.47 -14.10
N ALA A 570 59.59 -30.51 -15.01
CA ALA A 570 60.21 -30.47 -16.33
C ALA A 570 61.62 -29.84 -16.33
N ASN A 571 62.14 -29.40 -15.17
CA ASN A 571 63.41 -28.67 -15.04
C ASN A 571 63.47 -27.40 -15.91
N CYS A 572 62.34 -26.71 -16.11
CA CYS A 572 62.27 -25.47 -16.89
C CYS A 572 62.86 -24.24 -16.15
N GLY A 573 63.49 -24.44 -14.99
CA GLY A 573 64.03 -23.39 -14.13
C GLY A 573 63.02 -22.84 -13.13
N SER A 574 63.48 -21.92 -12.28
CA SER A 574 62.65 -21.22 -11.29
C SER A 574 61.85 -20.10 -11.95
N LEU A 575 60.79 -20.47 -12.68
CA LEU A 575 59.89 -19.53 -13.33
C LEU A 575 58.74 -19.19 -12.39
N ARG A 576 58.44 -17.89 -12.25
CA ARG A 576 57.27 -17.43 -11.49
C ARG A 576 56.01 -17.42 -12.36
N ILE A 577 54.83 -17.58 -11.75
CA ILE A 577 53.53 -17.33 -12.37
C ILE A 577 52.81 -16.21 -11.63
N ALA A 578 52.42 -15.19 -12.38
CA ALA A 578 51.67 -14.05 -11.89
C ALA A 578 50.16 -14.26 -12.08
N VAL A 579 49.35 -13.98 -11.07
CA VAL A 579 47.89 -14.18 -11.06
C VAL A 579 47.19 -12.89 -10.64
N ASN A 580 46.27 -12.42 -11.48
CA ASN A 580 45.46 -11.24 -11.23
C ASN A 580 44.41 -11.46 -10.13
N VAL A 581 44.30 -10.53 -9.18
CA VAL A 581 43.38 -10.57 -8.05
C VAL A 581 42.49 -9.34 -8.03
N SER A 582 41.19 -9.56 -7.84
CA SER A 582 40.15 -8.52 -7.83
C SER A 582 39.66 -8.18 -6.42
N MET A 583 39.04 -7.01 -6.28
CA MET A 583 38.57 -6.52 -4.98
C MET A 583 37.55 -7.44 -4.27
N PRO A 584 36.57 -8.08 -4.94
CA PRO A 584 35.67 -9.03 -4.28
C PRO A 584 36.38 -10.21 -3.62
N GLN A 585 37.57 -10.60 -4.10
CA GLN A 585 38.38 -11.65 -3.48
C GLN A 585 38.98 -11.15 -2.16
N PHE A 586 39.52 -9.93 -2.09
CA PHE A 586 40.02 -9.34 -0.85
C PHE A 586 38.95 -9.16 0.22
N ARG A 587 37.70 -8.88 -0.18
CA ARG A 587 36.55 -8.83 0.73
C ARG A 587 36.17 -10.19 1.31
N SER A 588 36.60 -11.30 0.68
CA SER A 588 36.34 -12.64 1.19
C SER A 588 37.24 -12.92 2.41
N PRO A 589 36.67 -13.22 3.59
CA PRO A 589 37.46 -13.55 4.78
C PRO A 589 38.36 -14.78 4.60
N HIS A 590 38.05 -15.63 3.61
CA HIS A 590 38.77 -16.87 3.35
C HIS A 590 39.88 -16.73 2.30
N PHE A 591 40.06 -15.56 1.69
CA PHE A 591 41.03 -15.39 0.60
C PHE A 591 42.47 -15.75 1.00
N VAL A 592 43.01 -15.10 2.03
CA VAL A 592 44.38 -15.34 2.49
C VAL A 592 44.61 -16.80 2.91
N PRO A 593 43.75 -17.42 3.75
CA PRO A 593 43.84 -18.84 4.05
C PRO A 593 43.82 -19.73 2.79
N SER A 594 42.94 -19.44 1.84
CA SER A 594 42.76 -20.23 0.62
C SER A 594 44.01 -20.22 -0.27
N VAL A 595 44.64 -19.05 -0.45
CA VAL A 595 45.89 -18.93 -1.21
C VAL A 595 47.00 -19.75 -0.54
N ILE A 596 47.19 -19.59 0.77
CA ILE A 596 48.23 -20.29 1.53
C ILE A 596 48.01 -21.81 1.47
N ASP A 597 46.78 -22.27 1.66
CA ASP A 597 46.43 -23.69 1.63
C ASP A 597 46.61 -24.28 0.23
N THR A 598 46.34 -23.52 -0.82
CA THR A 598 46.57 -23.94 -2.21
C THR A 598 48.07 -24.13 -2.47
N VAL A 599 48.91 -23.14 -2.12
CA VAL A 599 50.37 -23.24 -2.29
C VAL A 599 50.93 -24.45 -1.52
N LYS A 600 50.49 -24.66 -0.27
CA LYS A 600 50.88 -25.83 0.54
C LYS A 600 50.43 -27.15 -0.09
N ARG A 601 49.19 -27.23 -0.58
CA ARG A 601 48.61 -28.44 -1.18
C ARG A 601 49.40 -28.90 -2.41
N TYR A 602 49.78 -27.96 -3.26
CA TYR A 602 50.57 -28.24 -4.46
C TYR A 602 52.09 -28.27 -4.23
N GLN A 603 52.54 -28.01 -3.00
CA GLN A 603 53.95 -27.99 -2.59
C GLN A 603 54.82 -27.04 -3.43
N VAL A 604 54.24 -25.91 -3.82
CA VAL A 604 54.91 -24.90 -4.64
C VAL A 604 55.76 -24.00 -3.74
N ASN A 605 56.96 -23.62 -4.18
CA ASN A 605 57.72 -22.56 -3.52
C ASN A 605 56.93 -21.24 -3.56
N PRO A 606 56.53 -20.65 -2.42
CA PRO A 606 55.71 -19.44 -2.38
C PRO A 606 56.28 -18.27 -3.19
N GLU A 607 57.60 -18.16 -3.31
CA GLU A 607 58.27 -17.09 -4.06
C GLU A 607 58.03 -17.15 -5.58
N LEU A 608 57.56 -18.30 -6.09
CA LEU A 608 57.24 -18.50 -7.51
C LEU A 608 55.79 -18.11 -7.84
N LEU A 609 54.95 -17.84 -6.84
CA LEU A 609 53.62 -17.29 -7.06
C LEU A 609 53.67 -15.77 -6.82
N GLU A 610 53.24 -15.01 -7.83
CA GLU A 610 53.12 -13.56 -7.77
C GLU A 610 51.64 -13.17 -7.88
N LEU A 611 51.14 -12.33 -6.99
CA LEU A 611 49.79 -11.78 -7.07
C LEU A 611 49.84 -10.40 -7.68
N GLU A 612 49.06 -10.18 -8.73
CA GLU A 612 48.93 -8.90 -9.41
C GLU A 612 47.65 -8.22 -8.94
N ILE A 613 47.77 -6.95 -8.55
CA ILE A 613 46.66 -6.12 -8.11
C ILE A 613 46.67 -4.80 -8.86
N THR A 614 45.50 -4.34 -9.30
CA THR A 614 45.40 -3.02 -9.93
C THR A 614 45.36 -1.91 -8.89
N GLU A 615 45.74 -0.71 -9.31
CA GLU A 615 45.68 0.49 -8.48
C GLU A 615 44.27 0.75 -7.89
N SER A 616 43.23 0.56 -8.72
CA SER A 616 41.83 0.76 -8.31
C SER A 616 41.39 -0.17 -7.18
N VAL A 617 41.89 -1.42 -7.15
CA VAL A 617 41.59 -2.39 -6.09
C VAL A 617 42.12 -1.91 -4.74
N VAL A 618 43.32 -1.31 -4.72
CA VAL A 618 43.90 -0.76 -3.48
C VAL A 618 43.12 0.46 -3.00
N MET A 619 42.69 1.32 -3.92
CA MET A 619 42.04 2.59 -3.56
C MET A 619 40.62 2.42 -3.04
N ASP A 620 39.94 1.31 -3.34
CA ASP A 620 38.59 1.02 -2.85
C ASP A 620 38.58 0.81 -1.32
N GLU A 621 39.35 -0.16 -0.80
CA GLU A 621 39.49 -0.37 0.66
C GLU A 621 40.95 -0.69 1.06
N PRO A 622 41.79 0.34 1.22
CA PRO A 622 43.25 0.16 1.33
C PRO A 622 43.67 -0.67 2.54
N LYS A 623 42.96 -0.57 3.68
CA LYS A 623 43.31 -1.31 4.91
C LYS A 623 43.18 -2.82 4.72
N ILE A 624 42.05 -3.28 4.16
CA ILE A 624 41.79 -4.71 3.96
C ILE A 624 42.81 -5.30 3.00
N VAL A 625 43.11 -4.58 1.91
CA VAL A 625 44.10 -5.02 0.92
C VAL A 625 45.50 -5.06 1.52
N ILE A 626 45.95 -4.01 2.23
CA ILE A 626 47.28 -3.97 2.86
C ILE A 626 47.45 -5.11 3.86
N ASP A 627 46.49 -5.33 4.76
CA ASP A 627 46.57 -6.37 5.79
C ASP A 627 46.63 -7.78 5.17
N ALA A 628 45.87 -8.02 4.09
CA ALA A 628 45.88 -9.29 3.37
C ALA A 628 47.22 -9.52 2.66
N LEU A 629 47.74 -8.52 1.96
CA LEU A 629 49.02 -8.61 1.25
C LEU A 629 50.21 -8.79 2.19
N GLN A 630 50.19 -8.15 3.36
CA GLN A 630 51.24 -8.34 4.38
C GLN A 630 51.29 -9.78 4.89
N GLN A 631 50.13 -10.40 5.13
CA GLN A 631 50.05 -11.80 5.53
C GLN A 631 50.58 -12.73 4.44
N LEU A 632 50.17 -12.51 3.18
CA LEU A 632 50.64 -13.32 2.05
C LEU A 632 52.16 -13.16 1.82
N LYS A 633 52.69 -11.94 1.94
CA LYS A 633 54.12 -11.68 1.84
C LYS A 633 54.91 -12.33 2.97
N SER A 634 54.37 -12.34 4.20
CA SER A 634 55.01 -13.03 5.33
C SER A 634 55.13 -14.55 5.11
N PHE A 635 54.26 -15.12 4.27
CA PHE A 635 54.33 -16.51 3.84
C PHE A 635 55.30 -16.74 2.66
N GLY A 636 55.75 -15.67 2.00
CA GLY A 636 56.74 -15.69 0.91
C GLY A 636 56.18 -15.42 -0.48
N ILE A 637 54.87 -15.16 -0.61
CA ILE A 637 54.23 -14.85 -1.89
C ILE A 637 54.63 -13.45 -2.36
N LYS A 638 54.91 -13.31 -3.66
CA LYS A 638 55.30 -12.03 -4.27
C LYS A 638 54.08 -11.20 -4.65
N VAL A 639 54.23 -9.88 -4.63
CA VAL A 639 53.14 -8.97 -4.99
C VAL A 639 53.61 -7.96 -6.02
N ALA A 640 52.85 -7.82 -7.10
CA ALA A 640 53.05 -6.81 -8.12
C ALA A 640 51.84 -5.87 -8.18
N ILE A 641 52.09 -4.60 -8.46
CA ILE A 641 51.04 -3.64 -8.81
C ILE A 641 50.95 -3.50 -10.33
N ASP A 642 49.74 -3.64 -10.85
CA ASP A 642 49.40 -3.54 -12.25
C ASP A 642 48.72 -2.21 -12.61
N ASP A 643 48.72 -1.86 -13.90
CA ASP A 643 48.11 -0.64 -14.45
C ASP A 643 48.57 0.67 -13.77
N PHE A 644 49.79 0.69 -13.23
CA PHE A 644 50.24 1.80 -12.39
C PHE A 644 50.37 3.10 -13.20
N GLY A 645 49.66 4.15 -12.75
CA GLY A 645 49.69 5.49 -13.35
C GLY A 645 48.50 5.83 -14.26
N ILE A 646 47.58 4.88 -14.47
CA ILE A 646 46.29 5.14 -15.16
C ILE A 646 45.27 5.79 -14.20
N GLY A 647 45.43 5.59 -12.89
CA GLY A 647 44.55 6.09 -11.83
C GLY A 647 45.08 7.29 -11.02
N PHE A 648 44.32 7.68 -10.00
CA PHE A 648 44.71 8.71 -9.03
C PHE A 648 45.54 8.12 -7.89
N SER A 649 46.82 7.89 -8.13
CA SER A 649 47.70 7.33 -7.10
C SER A 649 47.99 8.35 -6.01
N SER A 650 47.61 8.03 -4.76
CA SER A 650 48.29 8.63 -3.63
C SER A 650 49.62 7.90 -3.45
N LEU A 651 50.73 8.55 -3.81
CA LEU A 651 52.09 8.04 -3.56
C LEU A 651 52.30 7.62 -2.09
N SER A 652 51.49 8.15 -1.18
CA SER A 652 51.45 7.79 0.24
C SER A 652 51.08 6.32 0.49
N TYR A 653 50.13 5.75 -0.28
CA TYR A 653 49.71 4.35 -0.15
C TYR A 653 50.72 3.40 -0.79
N LEU A 654 51.35 3.81 -1.89
CA LEU A 654 52.38 3.00 -2.56
C LEU A 654 53.54 2.65 -1.60
N GLN A 655 53.90 3.56 -0.70
CA GLN A 655 54.94 3.31 0.32
C GLN A 655 54.52 2.32 1.41
N GLN A 656 53.22 2.15 1.65
CA GLN A 656 52.69 1.25 2.68
C GLN A 656 52.44 -0.16 2.14
N LEU A 657 52.25 -0.30 0.83
CA LEU A 657 52.00 -1.57 0.20
C LEU A 657 53.26 -2.45 0.22
N PRO A 658 53.14 -3.74 0.58
CA PRO A 658 54.27 -4.65 0.62
C PRO A 658 54.61 -5.18 -0.78
N LEU A 659 54.89 -4.30 -1.75
CA LEU A 659 55.15 -4.66 -3.15
C LEU A 659 56.56 -5.26 -3.36
N ASP A 660 56.70 -6.04 -4.42
CA ASP A 660 57.99 -6.53 -4.95
C ASP A 660 58.24 -6.00 -6.38
N ARG A 661 57.17 -5.73 -7.14
CA ARG A 661 57.25 -5.32 -8.56
C ARG A 661 56.23 -4.23 -8.92
N ILE A 662 56.60 -3.39 -9.87
CA ILE A 662 55.70 -2.44 -10.56
C ILE A 662 55.63 -2.80 -12.04
N LYS A 663 54.41 -2.94 -12.56
CA LYS A 663 54.14 -3.14 -13.99
C LYS A 663 53.86 -1.78 -14.63
N VAL A 664 54.55 -1.47 -15.73
CA VAL A 664 54.33 -0.26 -16.53
C VAL A 664 53.35 -0.60 -17.63
N ASP A 665 52.15 -0.01 -17.54
CA ASP A 665 51.05 -0.31 -18.46
C ASP A 665 51.42 -0.07 -19.94
N ARG A 666 50.79 -0.87 -20.79
CA ARG A 666 50.90 -0.81 -22.25
C ARG A 666 50.59 0.59 -22.80
N ALA A 667 49.66 1.36 -22.23
CA ALA A 667 49.33 2.68 -22.74
C ALA A 667 50.57 3.59 -22.73
N PHE A 668 51.38 3.54 -21.67
CA PHE A 668 52.62 4.31 -21.59
C PHE A 668 53.70 3.72 -22.48
N VAL A 669 53.87 2.38 -22.47
CA VAL A 669 54.87 1.68 -23.30
C VAL A 669 54.63 1.92 -24.79
N SER A 670 53.38 2.02 -25.23
CA SER A 670 53.04 2.25 -26.65
C SER A 670 53.59 3.58 -27.19
N THR A 671 53.77 4.57 -26.31
CA THR A 671 54.18 5.94 -26.68
C THR A 671 55.67 6.23 -26.50
N VAL A 672 56.45 5.32 -25.91
CA VAL A 672 57.87 5.56 -25.54
C VAL A 672 58.79 5.84 -26.73
N ALA A 673 58.42 5.40 -27.93
CA ALA A 673 59.19 5.64 -29.15
C ALA A 673 58.87 7.01 -29.79
N ASN A 674 57.84 7.72 -29.32
CA ASN A 674 57.44 9.03 -29.85
C ASN A 674 58.20 10.15 -29.13
N GLU A 675 58.41 11.28 -29.82
CA GLU A 675 59.01 12.47 -29.22
C GLU A 675 58.18 12.94 -28.01
N GLY A 676 58.79 12.92 -26.81
CA GLY A 676 58.15 13.33 -25.55
C GLY A 676 57.24 12.28 -24.90
N GLY A 677 56.93 11.15 -25.55
CA GLY A 677 56.00 10.14 -25.03
C GLY A 677 56.57 9.25 -23.92
N GLY A 678 57.90 9.16 -23.80
CA GLY A 678 58.56 8.28 -22.82
C GLY A 678 58.59 8.78 -21.37
N LEU A 679 58.20 10.02 -21.10
CA LEU A 679 58.43 10.66 -19.78
C LEU A 679 57.71 9.94 -18.62
N ILE A 680 56.47 9.50 -18.83
CA ILE A 680 55.69 8.83 -17.78
C ILE A 680 56.30 7.45 -17.49
N ALA A 681 56.60 6.66 -18.53
CA ALA A 681 57.26 5.37 -18.39
C ALA A 681 58.61 5.49 -17.68
N GLU A 682 59.44 6.48 -18.06
CA GLU A 682 60.73 6.76 -17.41
C GLU A 682 60.56 7.12 -15.93
N THR A 683 59.54 7.91 -15.60
CA THR A 683 59.22 8.31 -14.22
C THR A 683 58.83 7.10 -13.38
N ILE A 684 57.96 6.22 -13.89
CA ILE A 684 57.52 5.01 -13.19
C ILE A 684 58.71 4.05 -12.98
N ILE A 685 59.51 3.82 -14.02
CA ILE A 685 60.70 2.95 -13.94
C ILE A 685 61.71 3.52 -12.92
N SER A 686 61.93 4.83 -12.94
CA SER A 686 62.82 5.51 -12.00
C SER A 686 62.30 5.47 -10.56
N LEU A 687 60.99 5.60 -10.38
CA LEU A 687 60.33 5.49 -9.09
C LEU A 687 60.56 4.09 -8.50
N GLY A 688 60.20 3.04 -9.23
CA GLY A 688 60.36 1.64 -8.81
C GLY A 688 61.78 1.36 -8.30
N LYS A 689 62.79 1.76 -9.07
CA LYS A 689 64.21 1.66 -8.67
C LYS A 689 64.53 2.38 -7.36
N ARG A 690 64.03 3.60 -7.17
CA ARG A 690 64.31 4.41 -5.97
C ARG A 690 63.71 3.83 -4.70
N ILE A 691 62.57 3.13 -4.82
CA ILE A 691 61.90 2.47 -3.69
C ILE A 691 62.23 0.97 -3.58
N GLY A 692 63.17 0.48 -4.40
CA GLY A 692 63.68 -0.89 -4.33
C GLY A 692 62.78 -1.96 -4.93
N LEU A 693 61.87 -1.58 -5.84
CA LEU A 693 60.97 -2.49 -6.55
C LEU A 693 61.52 -2.83 -7.94
N SER A 694 61.30 -4.07 -8.37
CA SER A 694 61.59 -4.48 -9.76
C SER A 694 60.55 -3.87 -10.71
N THR A 695 60.92 -3.66 -11.96
CA THR A 695 60.05 -3.01 -12.96
C THR A 695 59.93 -3.88 -14.20
N ILE A 696 58.69 -4.10 -14.64
CA ILE A 696 58.37 -4.80 -15.89
C ILE A 696 57.59 -3.87 -16.82
N ALA A 697 58.00 -3.80 -18.09
CA ALA A 697 57.27 -3.04 -19.11
C ALA A 697 56.36 -3.95 -19.92
N GLU A 698 55.07 -3.62 -19.98
CA GLU A 698 54.05 -4.41 -20.65
C GLU A 698 53.72 -3.94 -22.06
N GLY A 699 53.26 -4.86 -22.90
CA GLY A 699 52.84 -4.53 -24.27
C GLY A 699 53.98 -4.05 -25.17
N VAL A 700 55.20 -4.58 -24.98
CA VAL A 700 56.30 -4.35 -25.93
C VAL A 700 56.03 -5.10 -27.24
N GLU A 701 55.79 -4.37 -28.32
CA GLU A 701 55.43 -4.93 -29.63
C GLU A 701 56.50 -4.68 -30.70
N THR A 702 57.36 -3.68 -30.52
CA THR A 702 58.37 -3.26 -31.51
C THR A 702 59.78 -3.22 -30.93
N LYS A 703 60.80 -3.30 -31.79
CA LYS A 703 62.21 -3.24 -31.35
C LYS A 703 62.57 -1.85 -30.81
N GLU A 704 61.94 -0.81 -31.34
CA GLU A 704 62.12 0.58 -30.93
C GLU A 704 61.61 0.77 -29.49
N GLN A 705 60.43 0.23 -29.17
CA GLN A 705 59.90 0.21 -27.80
C GLN A 705 60.85 -0.53 -26.85
N LEU A 706 61.33 -1.71 -27.26
CA LEU A 706 62.27 -2.51 -26.47
C LEU A 706 63.56 -1.73 -26.16
N GLN A 707 64.14 -1.07 -27.16
CA GLN A 707 65.34 -0.25 -26.98
C GLN A 707 65.09 0.93 -26.04
N ALA A 708 63.95 1.59 -26.15
CA ALA A 708 63.58 2.71 -25.29
C ALA A 708 63.44 2.29 -23.82
N VAL A 709 62.69 1.22 -23.52
CA VAL A 709 62.52 0.74 -22.14
C VAL A 709 63.82 0.17 -21.56
N MET A 710 64.67 -0.42 -22.40
CA MET A 710 66.03 -0.85 -22.01
C MET A 710 66.92 0.36 -21.67
N ALA A 711 66.83 1.46 -22.42
CA ALA A 711 67.58 2.69 -22.15
C ALA A 711 67.13 3.39 -20.85
N MET A 712 65.84 3.33 -20.52
CA MET A 712 65.29 3.74 -19.21
C MET A 712 65.73 2.79 -18.07
N GLY A 713 66.33 1.66 -18.43
CA GLY A 713 66.85 0.63 -17.54
C GLY A 713 65.76 -0.20 -16.87
N CYS A 714 64.64 -0.45 -17.55
CA CYS A 714 63.68 -1.46 -17.14
C CYS A 714 64.38 -2.82 -16.95
N GLU A 715 63.91 -3.66 -16.03
CA GLU A 715 64.55 -4.94 -15.70
C GLU A 715 63.97 -6.09 -16.52
N GLU A 716 62.67 -6.05 -16.75
CA GLU A 716 61.90 -7.12 -17.38
C GLU A 716 60.91 -6.57 -18.40
N VAL A 717 60.50 -7.41 -19.34
CA VAL A 717 59.55 -7.04 -20.39
C VAL A 717 58.56 -8.16 -20.67
N GLN A 718 57.36 -7.76 -21.07
CA GLN A 718 56.30 -8.64 -21.55
C GLN A 718 55.66 -7.99 -22.79
N GLY A 719 55.36 -8.79 -23.82
CA GLY A 719 54.68 -8.26 -25.00
C GLY A 719 54.79 -9.15 -26.24
N TYR A 720 54.02 -8.78 -27.28
CA TYR A 720 53.87 -9.59 -28.50
C TYR A 720 55.13 -9.63 -29.36
N LEU A 721 56.12 -8.77 -29.11
CA LEU A 721 57.43 -8.88 -29.73
C LEU A 721 58.09 -10.24 -29.44
N PHE A 722 57.84 -10.79 -28.24
CA PHE A 722 58.44 -12.05 -27.79
C PHE A 722 57.48 -13.23 -27.95
N ALA A 723 56.28 -13.08 -27.39
CA ALA A 723 55.26 -14.12 -27.40
C ALA A 723 53.88 -13.55 -27.12
N LYS A 724 52.88 -14.10 -27.82
CA LYS A 724 51.47 -13.93 -27.44
C LYS A 724 51.14 -14.88 -26.29
N PRO A 725 50.10 -14.59 -25.47
CA PRO A 725 49.55 -15.56 -24.53
C PRO A 725 49.25 -16.87 -25.24
N MET A 726 49.60 -18.00 -24.61
CA MET A 726 49.46 -19.33 -25.22
C MET A 726 48.98 -20.39 -24.20
N PRO A 727 48.31 -21.46 -24.63
CA PRO A 727 47.95 -22.58 -23.75
C PRO A 727 49.17 -23.23 -23.09
N ALA A 728 48.97 -23.91 -21.97
CA ALA A 728 50.02 -24.63 -21.23
C ALA A 728 50.87 -25.56 -22.10
N ALA A 729 50.25 -26.30 -23.03
CA ALA A 729 50.96 -27.23 -23.90
C ALA A 729 51.94 -26.51 -24.84
N ASP A 730 51.53 -25.38 -25.41
CA ASP A 730 52.34 -24.57 -26.32
C ASP A 730 53.44 -23.83 -25.55
N LEU A 731 53.14 -23.39 -24.32
CA LEU A 731 54.12 -22.80 -23.41
C LEU A 731 55.29 -23.76 -23.15
N MET A 732 55.02 -25.03 -22.87
CA MET A 732 56.09 -26.01 -22.65
C MET A 732 57.01 -26.16 -23.86
N GLN A 733 56.45 -26.17 -25.07
CA GLN A 733 57.23 -26.23 -26.30
C GLN A 733 58.07 -24.97 -26.50
N TYR A 734 57.47 -23.79 -26.24
CA TYR A 734 58.15 -22.50 -26.30
C TYR A 734 59.36 -22.45 -25.35
N LEU A 735 59.18 -22.88 -24.10
CA LEU A 735 60.25 -22.86 -23.09
C LEU A 735 61.42 -23.79 -23.47
N LEU A 736 61.13 -24.99 -23.98
CA LEU A 736 62.17 -25.93 -24.42
C LEU A 736 62.97 -25.36 -25.61
N ALA A 737 62.29 -24.84 -26.63
CA ALA A 737 62.95 -24.21 -27.78
C ALA A 737 63.75 -22.96 -27.39
N TYR A 738 63.31 -22.23 -26.35
CA TYR A 738 64.03 -21.08 -25.82
C TYR A 738 65.32 -21.47 -25.07
N GLN A 739 65.28 -22.56 -24.30
CA GLN A 739 66.45 -23.11 -23.63
C GLN A 739 67.51 -23.58 -24.63
N ASP A 740 67.08 -24.20 -25.74
CA ASP A 740 67.93 -24.62 -26.86
C ASP A 740 68.47 -23.44 -27.70
N GLY A 741 68.09 -22.21 -27.37
CA GLY A 741 68.58 -20.98 -28.01
C GLY A 741 67.93 -20.65 -29.37
N GLN A 742 66.92 -21.40 -29.80
CA GLN A 742 66.27 -21.24 -31.11
C GLN A 742 65.38 -20.00 -31.19
N LEU A 743 64.90 -19.49 -30.05
CA LEU A 743 63.94 -18.39 -29.94
C LEU A 743 64.52 -17.15 -29.23
N ARG A 744 65.84 -17.09 -28.97
CA ARG A 744 66.48 -15.91 -28.39
C ARG A 744 66.50 -14.77 -29.43
N PRO A 745 66.12 -13.54 -29.05
CA PRO A 745 65.99 -12.40 -29.96
C PRO A 745 67.30 -11.91 -30.58
#